data_AF-A0A1G1AEI2-F1
#
_entry.id   AF-A0A1G1AEI2-F1
#
_cell.length_a   1.000
_cell.length_b   1.000
_cell.length_c   1.000
_cell.angle_alpha   90.00
_cell.angle_beta   90.00
_cell.angle_gamma   90.00
#
_symmetry.space_group_name_H-M   'P 1'
#
loop_
_entity.id
_entity.type
_entity.pdbx_description
1 polymer ?
#
loop_
_entity_poly.entity_id
_entity_poly.type
_entity_poly.pdbx_seq_one_letter_code
_entity_poly.pdbx_strand_id
1 'polypeptide(L)'
;MSKVNSISGFFCFSLMIMTGLAAADSFEFVNTTRVVPIMVVAGEPEYVLLASNDLASDVQKITGRKPEIISGSMLPSGSCVVIGTVSNPLAAKLFSELKVPEVETLSGKWESYRVTSVAGGMLAVAGSDARGTMFGLYDFIEQYVHVDPLGFWSGREPEKRSELRWDSVSIISGPPAFKFRGWFINDEDLLTEWMESGGKRNIDYPYYSQVMNREAMRAVVEALVRSRCNLIIPSSFIDILNPPEAALVDECVRRGVFVSQHHVEPMGVSAFSYFNYWKARGKDLKYSYFSHPAEVREVWRVYAEKWAKYPNVIWQLGLRGIADRPMWQADPSVPQSDADRGRLISDAMAAQVKILDEISPGQPRYLSTTLWAEGSVLNQKGLLAIPEGTIVVFADNSPGWKWQRDFHETPRNSKNTYGVYYHHGLIGSGPHLAQVVSPNKTFDMLKAAADKGAGSYAIFNVGNIREFVLGLDASAKMTWQMEGFNPDIWLEDWVNQRFSTKRPGILNAYRIYFNAYQIHDKQQVPFLMDGQIFSAGNSILGQITKKLRANKVGMGAEIERMACGALQGDAVKDADAFWSGLSDMHPASLGRRENIKRSAVQKTGFGLAVLHGITVAAALPALEQIFLKDNLLYHADFMVQASTWLEQLGLAHEALDLGDMKECIRALESADSAFGKIPALAEGYCQGKWKEWYRGCRKLNISVTAKRTHDVLELARKGKQ
;
A
#
# COMPACT_ATOMS: atom_id res chain seq x y z
N MET A 1 -1.48 -19.00 71.76
CA MET A 1 -0.57 -18.10 71.02
C MET A 1 -0.99 -18.14 69.56
N SER A 2 -1.85 -17.21 69.14
CA SER A 2 -1.58 -16.14 68.15
C SER A 2 -1.34 -16.65 66.73
N LYS A 3 -1.95 -16.18 65.65
CA LYS A 3 -2.92 -15.12 65.32
C LYS A 3 -3.30 -15.45 63.87
N VAL A 4 -4.58 -15.54 63.52
CA VAL A 4 -5.02 -15.50 62.12
C VAL A 4 -5.98 -14.33 62.02
N ASN A 5 -5.57 -13.29 61.28
CA ASN A 5 -6.36 -12.10 61.02
C ASN A 5 -7.45 -12.45 60.00
N SER A 6 -8.71 -12.20 60.35
CA SER A 6 -9.81 -12.14 59.40
C SER A 6 -9.78 -10.80 58.66
N ILE A 7 -9.74 -10.83 57.34
CA ILE A 7 -10.08 -9.66 56.52
C ILE A 7 -11.49 -9.89 55.99
N SER A 8 -12.40 -9.00 56.40
CA SER A 8 -13.79 -8.94 55.98
C SER A 8 -13.89 -8.57 54.50
N GLY A 9 -14.47 -9.45 53.69
CA GLY A 9 -14.87 -9.14 52.32
C GLY A 9 -16.18 -8.34 52.32
N PHE A 10 -16.11 -7.05 51.96
CA PHE A 10 -17.28 -6.28 51.57
C PHE A 10 -17.72 -6.73 50.18
N PHE A 11 -18.80 -7.49 50.10
CA PHE A 11 -19.50 -7.79 48.85
C PHE A 11 -20.36 -6.57 48.49
N CYS A 12 -19.83 -5.67 47.66
CA CYS A 12 -20.65 -4.65 47.01
C CYS A 12 -21.53 -5.33 45.96
N PHE A 13 -22.81 -5.51 46.26
CA PHE A 13 -23.85 -5.74 45.27
C PHE A 13 -23.97 -4.47 44.40
N SER A 14 -23.24 -4.44 43.28
CA SER A 14 -23.55 -3.50 42.21
C SER A 14 -24.86 -3.94 41.57
N LEU A 15 -25.91 -3.19 41.89
CA LEU A 15 -27.21 -3.26 41.24
C LEU A 15 -27.00 -2.94 39.74
N MET A 16 -26.96 -3.97 38.90
CA MET A 16 -27.09 -3.79 37.45
C MET A 16 -28.48 -3.21 37.18
N ILE A 17 -28.54 -1.89 37.00
CA ILE A 17 -29.68 -1.26 36.35
C ILE A 17 -29.62 -1.75 34.90
N MET A 18 -30.50 -2.70 34.56
CA MET A 18 -30.82 -2.99 33.17
C MET A 18 -31.41 -1.72 32.57
N THR A 19 -30.58 -0.93 31.88
CA THR A 19 -31.06 0.03 30.91
C THR A 19 -31.72 -0.78 29.80
N GLY A 20 -33.03 -0.57 29.63
CA GLY A 20 -33.79 -1.23 28.57
C GLY A 20 -33.13 -0.94 27.23
N LEU A 21 -32.59 -1.98 26.58
CA LEU A 21 -32.28 -1.97 25.16
C LEU A 21 -33.60 -1.69 24.44
N ALA A 22 -33.78 -0.46 23.95
CA ALA A 22 -34.81 -0.18 22.96
C ALA A 22 -34.56 -1.16 21.80
N ALA A 23 -35.53 -2.01 21.49
CA ALA A 23 -35.44 -2.92 20.37
C ALA A 23 -35.20 -2.08 19.11
N ALA A 24 -34.09 -2.33 18.41
CA ALA A 24 -33.81 -1.67 17.14
C ALA A 24 -34.89 -2.09 16.12
N ASP A 25 -35.46 -1.11 15.43
CA ASP A 25 -36.56 -1.34 14.51
C ASP A 25 -36.07 -1.95 13.18
N SER A 26 -36.94 -2.69 12.50
CA SER A 26 -36.66 -3.20 11.15
C SER A 26 -36.45 -2.07 10.16
N PHE A 27 -35.49 -2.22 9.26
CA PHE A 27 -35.22 -1.28 8.18
C PHE A 27 -35.35 -1.97 6.82
N GLU A 28 -36.25 -1.47 5.98
CA GLU A 28 -36.42 -1.90 4.59
C GLU A 28 -35.93 -0.81 3.64
N PHE A 29 -34.72 -0.96 3.10
CA PHE A 29 -34.18 0.01 2.14
C PHE A 29 -34.85 -0.15 0.77
N VAL A 30 -35.02 -1.40 0.33
CA VAL A 30 -35.62 -1.74 -0.96
C VAL A 30 -36.54 -2.94 -0.77
N ASN A 31 -37.83 -2.80 -1.13
CA ASN A 31 -38.82 -3.88 -1.11
C ASN A 31 -39.59 -3.92 -2.44
N THR A 32 -40.55 -4.82 -2.66
CA THR A 32 -41.25 -4.93 -3.97
C THR A 32 -41.89 -3.64 -4.49
N THR A 33 -42.27 -2.68 -3.65
CA THR A 33 -43.06 -1.49 -4.04
C THR A 33 -42.32 -0.17 -3.87
N ARG A 34 -41.27 -0.12 -3.04
CA ARG A 34 -40.61 1.12 -2.64
C ARG A 34 -39.09 1.00 -2.61
N VAL A 35 -38.45 2.14 -2.85
CA VAL A 35 -37.03 2.39 -2.58
C VAL A 35 -36.98 3.58 -1.63
N VAL A 36 -36.35 3.40 -0.48
CA VAL A 36 -36.22 4.46 0.53
C VAL A 36 -35.21 5.51 0.04
N PRO A 37 -35.53 6.81 0.08
CA PRO A 37 -34.59 7.86 -0.32
C PRO A 37 -33.46 8.03 0.70
N ILE A 38 -32.33 8.54 0.22
CA ILE A 38 -31.17 8.90 1.01
C ILE A 38 -31.16 10.42 1.20
N MET A 39 -31.29 10.89 2.44
CA MET A 39 -31.16 12.28 2.82
C MET A 39 -29.76 12.54 3.35
N VAL A 40 -29.02 13.40 2.64
CA VAL A 40 -27.80 14.02 3.16
C VAL A 40 -28.18 15.34 3.81
N VAL A 41 -27.80 15.53 5.08
CA VAL A 41 -28.10 16.77 5.79
C VAL A 41 -27.43 17.95 5.08
N ALA A 42 -28.16 19.06 4.95
CA ALA A 42 -27.64 20.27 4.32
C ALA A 42 -26.36 20.76 5.03
N GLY A 43 -25.35 21.12 4.24
CA GLY A 43 -24.06 21.62 4.74
C GLY A 43 -22.98 20.55 4.95
N GLU A 44 -23.29 19.25 4.74
CA GLU A 44 -22.25 18.22 4.69
C GLU A 44 -21.29 18.45 3.50
N PRO A 45 -20.00 18.10 3.64
CA PRO A 45 -19.01 18.30 2.58
C PRO A 45 -19.19 17.32 1.41
N GLU A 46 -18.62 17.67 0.25
CA GLU A 46 -18.76 16.93 -1.02
C GLU A 46 -18.51 15.41 -0.86
N TYR A 47 -17.50 14.99 -0.10
CA TYR A 47 -17.16 13.58 0.03
C TYR A 47 -18.21 12.74 0.77
N VAL A 48 -19.02 13.34 1.66
CA VAL A 48 -20.18 12.65 2.27
C VAL A 48 -21.27 12.43 1.23
N LEU A 49 -21.50 13.41 0.35
CA LEU A 49 -22.41 13.28 -0.78
C LEU A 49 -21.91 12.24 -1.79
N LEU A 50 -20.60 12.20 -2.08
CA LEU A 50 -20.03 11.18 -2.95
C LEU A 50 -20.20 9.76 -2.38
N ALA A 51 -19.94 9.56 -1.08
CA ALA A 51 -20.17 8.27 -0.44
C ALA A 51 -21.67 7.87 -0.43
N SER A 52 -22.57 8.85 -0.32
CA SER A 52 -24.02 8.62 -0.46
C SER A 52 -24.41 8.22 -1.89
N ASN A 53 -23.74 8.78 -2.90
CA ASN A 53 -23.90 8.38 -4.30
C ASN A 53 -23.36 6.97 -4.55
N ASP A 54 -22.26 6.60 -3.88
CA ASP A 54 -21.70 5.25 -3.96
C ASP A 54 -22.69 4.23 -3.38
N LEU A 55 -23.31 4.52 -2.22
CA LEU A 55 -24.41 3.70 -1.68
C LEU A 55 -25.57 3.55 -2.67
N ALA A 56 -26.04 4.66 -3.26
CA ALA A 56 -27.14 4.62 -4.23
C ALA A 56 -26.77 3.79 -5.49
N SER A 57 -25.53 3.93 -5.96
CA SER A 57 -24.99 3.16 -7.09
C SER A 57 -24.92 1.68 -6.77
N ASP A 58 -24.45 1.32 -5.58
CA ASP A 58 -24.37 -0.06 -5.13
C ASP A 58 -25.75 -0.70 -4.99
N VAL A 59 -26.72 0.01 -4.41
CA VAL A 59 -28.12 -0.43 -4.36
C VAL A 59 -28.70 -0.62 -5.76
N GLN A 60 -28.38 0.27 -6.71
CA GLN A 60 -28.80 0.11 -8.11
C GLN A 60 -28.16 -1.12 -8.75
N LYS A 61 -26.86 -1.36 -8.53
CA LYS A 61 -26.17 -2.55 -9.03
C LYS A 61 -26.78 -3.82 -8.45
N ILE A 62 -27.20 -3.83 -7.19
CA ILE A 62 -27.77 -5.01 -6.53
C ILE A 62 -29.23 -5.26 -6.95
N THR A 63 -30.05 -4.22 -6.92
CA THR A 63 -31.52 -4.34 -6.99
C THR A 63 -32.12 -3.90 -8.31
N GLY A 64 -31.32 -3.28 -9.19
CA GLY A 64 -31.80 -2.63 -10.42
C GLY A 64 -32.50 -1.29 -10.19
N ARG A 65 -32.68 -0.85 -8.93
CA ARG A 65 -33.40 0.38 -8.58
C ARG A 65 -32.47 1.33 -7.82
N LYS A 66 -32.48 2.60 -8.21
CA LYS A 66 -31.60 3.62 -7.63
C LYS A 66 -32.37 4.46 -6.59
N PRO A 67 -31.90 4.51 -5.34
CA PRO A 67 -32.41 5.47 -4.36
C PRO A 67 -32.23 6.91 -4.84
N GLU A 68 -33.24 7.74 -4.60
CA GLU A 68 -33.12 9.18 -4.77
C GLU A 68 -32.22 9.74 -3.66
N ILE A 69 -31.36 10.70 -4.00
CA ILE A 69 -30.55 11.44 -3.04
C ILE A 69 -31.12 12.84 -2.92
N ILE A 70 -31.47 13.22 -1.69
CA ILE A 70 -32.03 14.53 -1.37
C ILE A 70 -31.11 15.26 -0.39
N SER A 71 -30.94 16.56 -0.59
CA SER A 71 -30.35 17.45 0.41
C SER A 71 -31.47 18.05 1.24
N GLY A 72 -31.44 17.88 2.56
CA GLY A 72 -32.55 18.30 3.42
C GLY A 72 -32.12 18.92 4.75
N SER A 73 -33.03 19.71 5.33
CA SER A 73 -32.88 20.35 6.65
C SER A 73 -33.97 19.93 7.65
N MET A 74 -34.92 19.09 7.23
CA MET A 74 -36.03 18.58 8.02
C MET A 74 -36.25 17.09 7.70
N LEU A 75 -36.73 16.32 8.68
CA LEU A 75 -37.05 14.90 8.47
C LEU A 75 -38.19 14.74 7.46
N PRO A 76 -38.07 13.83 6.48
CA PRO A 76 -39.18 13.48 5.59
C PRO A 76 -40.32 12.80 6.35
N SER A 77 -41.55 12.89 5.82
CA SER A 77 -42.77 12.30 6.41
C SER A 77 -42.89 10.76 6.28
N GLY A 78 -41.79 10.06 6.02
CA GLY A 78 -41.74 8.61 5.91
C GLY A 78 -40.30 8.07 5.95
N SER A 79 -40.14 6.76 5.76
CA SER A 79 -38.83 6.07 5.81
C SER A 79 -37.77 6.77 4.98
N CYS A 80 -36.57 6.95 5.54
CA CYS A 80 -35.44 7.63 4.93
C CYS A 80 -34.13 7.13 5.55
N VAL A 81 -33.04 7.14 4.78
CA VAL A 81 -31.68 7.08 5.32
C VAL A 81 -31.23 8.52 5.60
N VAL A 82 -30.95 8.87 6.86
CA VAL A 82 -30.53 10.22 7.27
C VAL A 82 -29.05 10.21 7.61
N ILE A 83 -28.27 10.99 6.86
CA ILE A 83 -26.80 10.99 6.90
C ILE A 83 -26.31 12.38 7.32
N GLY A 84 -25.51 12.46 8.38
CA GLY A 84 -24.97 13.74 8.84
C GLY A 84 -23.91 13.62 9.92
N THR A 85 -23.17 14.71 10.11
CA THR A 85 -22.09 14.84 11.07
C THR A 85 -22.58 15.55 12.32
N VAL A 86 -22.30 15.03 13.53
CA VAL A 86 -22.85 15.58 14.78
C VAL A 86 -22.42 17.02 15.09
N SER A 87 -21.30 17.49 14.52
CA SER A 87 -20.86 18.88 14.64
C SER A 87 -21.67 19.86 13.78
N ASN A 88 -22.44 19.36 12.80
CA ASN A 88 -23.42 20.13 12.05
C ASN A 88 -24.69 20.30 12.92
N PRO A 89 -25.07 21.54 13.31
CA PRO A 89 -26.22 21.78 14.19
C PRO A 89 -27.54 21.23 13.64
N LEU A 90 -27.71 21.22 12.31
CA LEU A 90 -28.89 20.63 11.69
C LEU A 90 -28.91 19.11 11.89
N ALA A 91 -27.79 18.43 11.65
CA ALA A 91 -27.69 16.99 11.84
C ALA A 91 -27.91 16.62 13.31
N ALA A 92 -27.30 17.35 14.25
CA ALA A 92 -27.51 17.14 15.69
C ALA A 92 -28.98 17.26 16.09
N LYS A 93 -29.69 18.28 15.57
CA LYS A 93 -31.13 18.44 15.80
C LYS A 93 -31.92 17.26 15.24
N LEU A 94 -31.67 16.86 14.00
CA LEU A 94 -32.37 15.75 13.35
C LEU A 94 -32.13 14.42 14.07
N PHE A 95 -30.90 14.14 14.50
CA PHE A 95 -30.61 12.91 15.26
C PHE A 95 -31.25 12.90 16.66
N SER A 96 -31.40 14.07 17.29
CA SER A 96 -32.16 14.21 18.53
C SER A 96 -33.66 13.94 18.31
N GLU A 97 -34.25 14.48 17.23
CA GLU A 97 -35.64 14.20 16.85
C GLU A 97 -35.88 12.71 16.54
N LEU A 98 -34.91 12.05 15.90
CA LEU A 98 -34.89 10.61 15.62
C LEU A 98 -34.58 9.75 16.86
N LYS A 99 -34.23 10.36 18.00
CA LYS A 99 -33.81 9.67 19.23
C LYS A 99 -32.69 8.66 18.99
N VAL A 100 -31.71 9.01 18.16
CA VAL A 100 -30.54 8.17 17.91
C VAL A 100 -29.83 7.93 19.25
N PRO A 101 -29.67 6.67 19.70
CA PRO A 101 -29.10 6.38 21.01
C PRO A 101 -27.67 6.91 21.08
N GLU A 102 -27.31 7.52 22.21
CA GLU A 102 -25.97 7.99 22.60
C GLU A 102 -25.19 8.76 21.51
N VAL A 103 -25.88 9.42 20.60
CA VAL A 103 -25.28 10.18 19.48
C VAL A 103 -24.38 11.32 19.98
N GLU A 104 -24.69 11.87 21.15
CA GLU A 104 -23.89 12.88 21.85
C GLU A 104 -22.48 12.41 22.18
N THR A 105 -22.27 11.09 22.35
CA THR A 105 -20.96 10.51 22.67
C THR A 105 -19.98 10.57 21.49
N LEU A 106 -20.45 10.90 20.28
CA LEU A 106 -19.60 11.10 19.11
C LEU A 106 -18.88 12.44 19.13
N SER A 107 -19.41 13.45 19.83
CA SER A 107 -18.84 14.80 19.81
C SER A 107 -17.37 14.82 20.26
N GLY A 108 -16.52 15.46 19.46
CA GLY A 108 -15.08 15.60 19.74
C GLY A 108 -14.22 14.35 19.48
N LYS A 109 -14.82 13.21 19.09
CA LYS A 109 -14.07 12.01 18.70
C LYS A 109 -13.54 12.10 17.27
N TRP A 110 -12.46 11.38 17.00
CA TRP A 110 -11.86 11.26 15.67
C TRP A 110 -12.52 10.10 14.90
N GLU A 111 -13.05 10.39 13.70
CA GLU A 111 -13.54 9.41 12.71
C GLU A 111 -14.44 8.29 13.27
N SER A 112 -15.20 8.59 14.33
CA SER A 112 -16.12 7.66 14.99
C SER A 112 -17.51 7.80 14.39
N TYR A 113 -18.34 6.76 14.49
CA TYR A 113 -19.68 6.79 13.94
C TYR A 113 -20.64 5.82 14.62
N ARG A 114 -21.92 6.07 14.38
CA ARG A 114 -23.03 5.19 14.72
C ARG A 114 -23.95 5.06 13.51
N VAL A 115 -24.24 3.82 13.11
CA VAL A 115 -25.25 3.52 12.10
C VAL A 115 -26.32 2.68 12.74
N THR A 116 -27.55 3.16 12.79
CA THR A 116 -28.61 2.44 13.50
C THR A 116 -29.96 2.64 12.84
N SER A 117 -30.74 1.56 12.76
CA SER A 117 -32.16 1.69 12.45
C SER A 117 -32.89 2.33 13.63
N VAL A 118 -33.87 3.18 13.34
CA VAL A 118 -34.69 3.90 14.32
C VAL A 118 -36.16 3.90 13.89
N ALA A 119 -37.03 4.37 14.79
CA ALA A 119 -38.49 4.38 14.61
C ALA A 119 -38.94 4.99 13.28
N GLY A 120 -40.03 4.44 12.72
CA GLY A 120 -40.57 4.85 11.42
C GLY A 120 -39.86 4.23 10.21
N GLY A 121 -39.06 3.18 10.43
CA GLY A 121 -38.30 2.50 9.38
C GLY A 121 -37.22 3.41 8.79
N MET A 122 -36.57 4.22 9.63
CA MET A 122 -35.47 5.09 9.22
C MET A 122 -34.12 4.47 9.58
N LEU A 123 -33.09 4.87 8.86
CA LEU A 123 -31.70 4.54 9.18
C LEU A 123 -30.93 5.83 9.44
N ALA A 124 -30.34 5.97 10.62
CA ALA A 124 -29.48 7.09 10.95
C ALA A 124 -28.00 6.71 10.76
N VAL A 125 -27.25 7.52 10.03
CA VAL A 125 -25.79 7.43 9.89
C VAL A 125 -25.20 8.72 10.47
N ALA A 126 -24.73 8.63 11.71
CA ALA A 126 -24.18 9.76 12.46
C ALA A 126 -22.67 9.60 12.64
N GLY A 127 -21.88 10.56 12.15
CA GLY A 127 -20.43 10.60 12.36
C GLY A 127 -19.98 11.69 13.35
N SER A 128 -18.86 11.46 14.04
CA SER A 128 -18.22 12.46 14.93
C SER A 128 -17.66 13.66 14.15
N ASP A 129 -17.09 13.36 12.99
CA ASP A 129 -16.67 14.28 11.95
C ASP A 129 -17.13 13.74 10.58
N ALA A 130 -16.98 14.52 9.52
CA ALA A 130 -17.50 14.15 8.21
C ALA A 130 -16.81 12.91 7.61
N ARG A 131 -15.55 12.61 7.98
CA ARG A 131 -14.93 11.33 7.60
C ARG A 131 -15.52 10.18 8.38
N GLY A 132 -15.82 10.36 9.67
CA GLY A 132 -16.62 9.42 10.46
C GLY A 132 -17.98 9.12 9.80
N THR A 133 -18.68 10.15 9.32
CA THR A 133 -19.96 9.99 8.59
C THR A 133 -19.77 9.16 7.32
N MET A 134 -18.76 9.49 6.51
CA MET A 134 -18.40 8.74 5.31
C MET A 134 -18.03 7.28 5.60
N PHE A 135 -17.21 7.03 6.63
CA PHE A 135 -16.80 5.69 7.01
C PHE A 135 -17.94 4.87 7.60
N GLY A 136 -18.89 5.49 8.29
CA GLY A 136 -20.13 4.83 8.72
C GLY A 136 -20.95 4.33 7.54
N LEU A 137 -21.04 5.11 6.45
CA LEU A 137 -21.67 4.64 5.21
C LEU A 137 -20.95 3.43 4.62
N TYR A 138 -19.62 3.50 4.49
CA TYR A 138 -18.87 2.38 3.92
C TYR A 138 -18.89 1.14 4.81
N ASP A 139 -18.95 1.29 6.13
CA ASP A 139 -19.12 0.15 7.03
C ASP A 139 -20.51 -0.47 6.90
N PHE A 140 -21.55 0.34 6.75
CA PHE A 140 -22.90 -0.16 6.42
C PHE A 140 -22.93 -0.87 5.05
N ILE A 141 -22.28 -0.30 4.04
CA ILE A 141 -22.15 -0.89 2.70
C ILE A 141 -21.47 -2.26 2.77
N GLU A 142 -20.39 -2.36 3.54
CA GLU A 142 -19.65 -3.60 3.69
C GLU A 142 -20.42 -4.65 4.52
N GLN A 143 -20.90 -4.28 5.71
CA GLN A 143 -21.49 -5.23 6.66
C GLN A 143 -22.91 -5.66 6.31
N TYR A 144 -23.76 -4.76 5.81
CA TYR A 144 -25.19 -5.02 5.57
C TYR A 144 -25.53 -5.12 4.08
N VAL A 145 -24.92 -4.27 3.27
CA VAL A 145 -25.13 -4.30 1.81
C VAL A 145 -24.20 -5.32 1.13
N HIS A 146 -23.15 -5.81 1.81
CA HIS A 146 -22.22 -6.83 1.31
C HIS A 146 -21.52 -6.46 0.00
N VAL A 147 -21.07 -5.20 -0.11
CA VAL A 147 -20.20 -4.77 -1.22
C VAL A 147 -18.75 -4.76 -0.75
N ASP A 148 -17.89 -5.47 -1.49
CA ASP A 148 -16.46 -5.55 -1.21
C ASP A 148 -15.79 -4.17 -1.40
N PRO A 149 -15.08 -3.63 -0.39
CA PRO A 149 -14.35 -2.37 -0.51
C PRO A 149 -13.37 -2.31 -1.68
N LEU A 150 -12.80 -3.45 -2.07
CA LEU A 150 -11.85 -3.60 -3.16
C LEU A 150 -12.50 -4.26 -4.39
N GLY A 151 -13.83 -4.36 -4.46
CA GLY A 151 -14.57 -5.06 -5.51
C GLY A 151 -14.23 -4.62 -6.93
N PHE A 152 -13.96 -3.33 -7.13
CA PHE A 152 -13.48 -2.83 -8.42
C PHE A 152 -12.17 -3.50 -8.83
N TRP A 153 -11.20 -3.59 -7.93
CA TRP A 153 -9.84 -4.11 -8.18
C TRP A 153 -9.79 -5.63 -8.21
N SER A 154 -10.63 -6.30 -7.42
CA SER A 154 -10.74 -7.76 -7.42
C SER A 154 -11.65 -8.32 -8.52
N GLY A 155 -12.33 -7.45 -9.29
CA GLY A 155 -13.27 -7.86 -10.33
C GLY A 155 -14.57 -8.48 -9.79
N ARG A 156 -14.91 -8.21 -8.52
CA ARG A 156 -16.06 -8.78 -7.84
C ARG A 156 -17.22 -7.78 -7.80
N GLU A 157 -18.20 -7.99 -8.67
CA GLU A 157 -19.47 -7.26 -8.61
C GLU A 157 -20.37 -7.79 -7.46
N PRO A 158 -21.22 -6.94 -6.88
CA PRO A 158 -22.10 -7.35 -5.79
C PRO A 158 -23.22 -8.30 -6.26
N GLU A 159 -23.65 -9.21 -5.38
CA GLU A 159 -24.72 -10.17 -5.67
C GLU A 159 -26.07 -9.47 -5.87
N LYS A 160 -26.81 -9.88 -6.90
CA LYS A 160 -28.14 -9.35 -7.22
C LYS A 160 -29.16 -9.83 -6.19
N ARG A 161 -29.97 -8.89 -5.67
CA ARG A 161 -31.07 -9.16 -4.73
C ARG A 161 -32.26 -8.28 -5.09
N SER A 162 -33.47 -8.81 -5.05
CA SER A 162 -34.70 -8.02 -5.31
C SER A 162 -35.04 -7.04 -4.19
N GLU A 163 -34.60 -7.36 -2.96
CA GLU A 163 -34.93 -6.64 -1.73
C GLU A 163 -33.68 -6.47 -0.85
N LEU A 164 -33.65 -5.38 -0.09
CA LEU A 164 -32.67 -5.08 0.95
C LEU A 164 -33.44 -4.68 2.21
N ARG A 165 -33.50 -5.60 3.17
CA ARG A 165 -34.22 -5.45 4.43
C ARG A 165 -33.46 -6.16 5.56
N TRP A 166 -33.53 -5.59 6.76
CA TRP A 166 -32.89 -6.12 7.95
C TRP A 166 -33.80 -5.92 9.16
N ASP A 167 -33.87 -6.92 10.04
CA ASP A 167 -34.67 -6.85 11.27
C ASP A 167 -34.17 -5.76 12.22
N SER A 168 -32.87 -5.46 12.15
CA SER A 168 -32.24 -4.31 12.80
C SER A 168 -30.92 -3.99 12.10
N VAL A 169 -30.53 -2.72 12.16
CA VAL A 169 -29.18 -2.29 11.79
C VAL A 169 -28.57 -1.64 13.02
N SER A 170 -27.38 -2.09 13.41
CA SER A 170 -26.61 -1.47 14.49
C SER A 170 -25.12 -1.61 14.21
N ILE A 171 -24.43 -0.48 14.13
CA ILE A 171 -22.98 -0.36 14.03
C ILE A 171 -22.59 0.77 14.96
N ILE A 172 -21.64 0.49 15.85
CA ILE A 172 -21.02 1.49 16.72
C ILE A 172 -19.52 1.34 16.53
N SER A 173 -18.87 2.39 16.05
CA SER A 173 -17.41 2.41 15.90
C SER A 173 -16.81 3.60 16.63
N GLY A 174 -15.80 3.31 17.44
CA GLY A 174 -14.92 4.31 18.03
C GLY A 174 -13.80 4.75 17.06
N PRO A 175 -12.82 5.51 17.57
CA PRO A 175 -11.67 5.94 16.78
C PRO A 175 -10.82 4.74 16.30
N PRO A 176 -10.19 4.86 15.12
CA PRO A 176 -9.31 3.84 14.57
C PRO A 176 -8.00 3.71 15.36
N ALA A 177 -7.41 2.52 15.35
CA ALA A 177 -6.12 2.23 15.99
C ALA A 177 -4.96 3.07 15.42
N PHE A 178 -5.00 3.37 14.12
CA PHE A 178 -4.04 4.27 13.46
C PHE A 178 -4.76 5.53 12.95
N LYS A 179 -4.28 6.70 13.39
CA LYS A 179 -4.96 7.98 13.13
C LYS A 179 -4.95 8.37 11.64
N PHE A 180 -3.78 8.42 11.02
CA PHE A 180 -3.63 8.57 9.58
C PHE A 180 -3.20 7.23 8.98
N ARG A 181 -3.98 6.68 8.05
CA ARG A 181 -3.74 5.36 7.46
C ARG A 181 -4.12 5.33 5.99
N GLY A 182 -3.26 4.79 5.14
CA GLY A 182 -3.59 4.59 3.73
C GLY A 182 -2.39 4.38 2.83
N TRP A 183 -2.50 4.80 1.58
CA TRP A 183 -1.69 4.25 0.48
C TRP A 183 -0.72 5.25 -0.12
N PHE A 184 0.47 4.78 -0.44
CA PHE A 184 1.39 5.43 -1.34
C PHE A 184 1.34 4.70 -2.68
N ILE A 185 0.81 5.39 -3.69
CA ILE A 185 0.86 4.94 -5.07
C ILE A 185 2.27 5.22 -5.58
N ASN A 186 3.07 4.16 -5.64
CA ASN A 186 4.43 4.20 -6.13
C ASN A 186 4.59 3.06 -7.13
N ASP A 187 5.73 3.03 -7.80
CA ASP A 187 6.05 2.02 -8.79
C ASP A 187 4.94 1.78 -9.83
N GLU A 188 4.28 2.86 -10.20
CA GLU A 188 2.96 2.89 -10.81
C GLU A 188 2.96 2.62 -12.34
N ASP A 189 3.90 1.82 -12.84
CA ASP A 189 4.06 1.57 -14.28
C ASP A 189 2.82 0.87 -14.86
N LEU A 190 2.20 -0.06 -14.13
CA LEU A 190 0.94 -0.69 -14.57
C LEU A 190 -0.22 0.33 -14.55
N LEU A 191 -0.35 1.10 -13.49
CA LEU A 191 -1.43 2.08 -13.33
C LEU A 191 -1.35 3.22 -14.36
N THR A 192 -0.15 3.69 -14.67
CA THR A 192 0.08 4.82 -15.59
C THR A 192 -0.11 4.43 -17.05
N GLU A 193 0.08 3.17 -17.42
CA GLU A 193 -0.09 2.73 -18.80
C GLU A 193 -1.22 1.71 -19.01
N TRP A 194 -2.04 1.38 -18.00
CA TRP A 194 -3.24 0.56 -18.20
C TRP A 194 -4.31 1.27 -19.05
N MET A 195 -4.56 2.54 -18.75
CA MET A 195 -5.51 3.40 -19.47
C MET A 195 -4.79 4.41 -20.36
N GLU A 196 -5.53 5.13 -21.19
CA GLU A 196 -4.98 6.28 -21.90
C GLU A 196 -4.44 7.31 -20.90
N SER A 197 -3.24 7.82 -21.16
CA SER A 197 -2.55 8.72 -20.25
C SER A 197 -3.34 9.99 -19.93
N GLY A 198 -3.30 10.43 -18.67
CA GLY A 198 -3.83 11.72 -18.24
C GLY A 198 -2.99 12.92 -18.68
N GLY A 199 -1.78 12.68 -19.19
CA GLY A 199 -0.83 13.73 -19.59
C GLY A 199 0.63 13.27 -19.57
N LYS A 200 1.56 14.19 -19.86
CA LYS A 200 3.00 13.91 -19.82
C LYS A 200 3.63 14.45 -18.55
N ARG A 201 4.66 13.75 -18.08
CA ARG A 201 5.53 14.19 -16.99
C ARG A 201 6.85 14.67 -17.56
N ASN A 202 7.40 15.73 -16.98
CA ASN A 202 8.71 16.25 -17.35
C ASN A 202 9.75 15.71 -16.37
N ILE A 203 10.00 14.40 -16.45
CA ILE A 203 10.89 13.67 -15.54
C ILE A 203 11.90 12.90 -16.38
N ASP A 204 13.19 13.18 -16.14
CA ASP A 204 14.29 12.40 -16.71
C ASP A 204 14.60 11.19 -15.81
N TYR A 205 13.63 10.27 -15.74
CA TYR A 205 13.73 9.03 -14.99
C TYR A 205 12.95 7.93 -15.70
N PRO A 206 13.53 6.72 -15.87
CA PRO A 206 12.85 5.63 -16.58
C PRO A 206 11.50 5.30 -15.95
N TYR A 207 10.51 5.01 -16.80
CA TYR A 207 9.17 4.52 -16.40
C TYR A 207 8.24 5.56 -15.75
N TYR A 208 8.62 6.85 -15.70
CA TYR A 208 7.82 7.93 -15.11
C TYR A 208 7.38 9.00 -16.12
N SER A 209 7.29 8.69 -17.42
CA SER A 209 6.98 9.69 -18.45
C SER A 209 5.49 10.05 -18.57
N GLN A 210 4.60 9.26 -17.96
CA GLN A 210 3.14 9.37 -18.14
C GLN A 210 2.44 9.68 -16.82
N VAL A 211 1.35 10.46 -16.90
CA VAL A 211 0.46 10.71 -15.76
C VAL A 211 -0.66 9.68 -15.80
N MET A 212 -0.96 9.10 -14.63
CA MET A 212 -2.07 8.16 -14.49
C MET A 212 -3.39 8.77 -14.97
N ASN A 213 -4.24 7.95 -15.58
CA ASN A 213 -5.58 8.38 -15.97
C ASN A 213 -6.41 8.80 -14.74
N ARG A 214 -7.22 9.85 -14.87
CA ARG A 214 -8.06 10.34 -13.76
C ARG A 214 -9.12 9.34 -13.30
N GLU A 215 -9.69 8.55 -14.21
CA GLU A 215 -10.65 7.49 -13.83
C GLU A 215 -9.97 6.38 -13.04
N ALA A 216 -8.73 6.04 -13.39
CA ALA A 216 -7.93 5.12 -12.59
C ALA A 216 -7.70 5.69 -11.19
N MET A 217 -7.32 6.97 -11.07
CA MET A 217 -7.17 7.63 -9.76
C MET A 217 -8.49 7.64 -8.96
N ARG A 218 -9.64 7.89 -9.60
CA ARG A 218 -10.94 7.81 -8.92
C ARG A 218 -11.22 6.42 -8.36
N ALA A 219 -10.90 5.38 -9.11
CA ALA A 219 -11.03 4.00 -8.66
C ALA A 219 -10.04 3.65 -7.52
N VAL A 220 -8.84 4.24 -7.53
CA VAL A 220 -7.87 4.14 -6.42
C VAL A 220 -8.45 4.75 -5.16
N VAL A 221 -8.86 6.03 -5.21
CA VAL A 221 -9.29 6.73 -4.00
C VAL A 221 -10.64 6.24 -3.48
N GLU A 222 -11.56 5.81 -4.35
CA GLU A 222 -12.82 5.18 -3.91
C GLU A 222 -12.54 3.90 -3.12
N ALA A 223 -11.66 3.03 -3.62
CA ALA A 223 -11.27 1.80 -2.91
C ALA A 223 -10.59 2.11 -1.56
N LEU A 224 -9.77 3.16 -1.51
CA LEU A 224 -9.11 3.63 -0.29
C LEU A 224 -10.14 4.06 0.77
N VAL A 225 -11.11 4.90 0.42
CA VAL A 225 -12.11 5.38 1.39
C VAL A 225 -13.12 4.29 1.77
N ARG A 226 -13.47 3.38 0.84
CA ARG A 226 -14.27 2.18 1.14
C ARG A 226 -13.55 1.27 2.14
N SER A 227 -12.23 1.19 2.06
CA SER A 227 -11.38 0.48 3.03
C SER A 227 -11.22 1.24 4.35
N ARG A 228 -11.92 2.37 4.52
CA ARG A 228 -11.84 3.27 5.68
C ARG A 228 -10.43 3.80 5.94
N CYS A 229 -9.63 3.95 4.89
CA CYS A 229 -8.37 4.68 4.94
C CYS A 229 -8.62 6.17 4.69
N ASN A 230 -7.74 7.03 5.20
CA ASN A 230 -7.90 8.48 5.16
C ASN A 230 -6.65 9.23 4.67
N LEU A 231 -5.61 8.54 4.21
CA LEU A 231 -4.32 9.13 3.83
C LEU A 231 -3.85 8.60 2.47
N ILE A 232 -3.34 9.47 1.61
CA ILE A 232 -2.74 9.07 0.35
C ILE A 232 -1.50 9.90 -0.02
N ILE A 233 -0.49 9.24 -0.58
CA ILE A 233 0.53 9.86 -1.43
C ILE A 233 0.16 9.49 -2.88
N PRO A 234 -0.38 10.43 -3.69
CA PRO A 234 -1.11 10.06 -4.91
C PRO A 234 -0.25 9.49 -6.05
N SER A 235 1.03 9.83 -6.11
CA SER A 235 2.01 9.35 -7.08
C SER A 235 3.40 9.80 -6.62
N SER A 236 4.45 9.12 -7.08
CA SER A 236 5.84 9.58 -6.89
C SER A 236 6.15 10.78 -7.78
N PHE A 237 6.89 11.77 -7.27
CA PHE A 237 7.44 12.92 -8.01
C PHE A 237 6.41 13.95 -8.53
N ILE A 238 5.28 14.13 -7.85
CA ILE A 238 4.22 15.05 -8.28
C ILE A 238 4.78 16.47 -8.45
N ASP A 239 4.71 16.98 -9.67
CA ASP A 239 4.89 18.41 -9.95
C ASP A 239 3.54 19.12 -9.88
N ILE A 240 3.25 19.81 -8.77
CA ILE A 240 1.97 20.51 -8.58
C ILE A 240 1.75 21.68 -9.54
N LEU A 241 2.80 22.12 -10.26
CA LEU A 241 2.67 23.12 -11.32
C LEU A 241 2.30 22.50 -12.67
N ASN A 242 2.38 21.18 -12.82
CA ASN A 242 1.93 20.44 -13.98
C ASN A 242 0.42 20.11 -13.85
N PRO A 243 -0.49 20.68 -14.67
CA PRO A 243 -1.93 20.55 -14.46
C PRO A 243 -2.47 19.10 -14.47
N PRO A 244 -2.05 18.22 -15.39
CA PRO A 244 -2.33 16.78 -15.30
C PRO A 244 -1.96 16.12 -13.95
N GLU A 245 -0.81 16.46 -13.38
CA GLU A 245 -0.35 15.88 -12.11
C GLU A 245 -1.14 16.46 -10.92
N ALA A 246 -1.40 17.77 -10.92
CA ALA A 246 -2.27 18.42 -9.94
C ALA A 246 -3.70 17.86 -9.94
N ALA A 247 -4.22 17.49 -11.11
CA ALA A 247 -5.54 16.88 -11.22
C ALA A 247 -5.65 15.53 -10.49
N LEU A 248 -4.54 14.80 -10.28
CA LEU A 248 -4.55 13.59 -9.44
C LEU A 248 -4.78 13.94 -7.96
N VAL A 249 -4.17 15.02 -7.49
CA VAL A 249 -4.36 15.55 -6.12
C VAL A 249 -5.80 16.02 -5.95
N ASP A 250 -6.38 16.69 -6.95
CA ASP A 250 -7.78 17.13 -6.94
C ASP A 250 -8.74 15.94 -6.75
N GLU A 251 -8.56 14.83 -7.48
CA GLU A 251 -9.40 13.63 -7.32
C GLU A 251 -9.31 13.04 -5.90
N CYS A 252 -8.11 13.06 -5.31
CA CYS A 252 -7.90 12.57 -3.94
C CYS A 252 -8.63 13.47 -2.93
N VAL A 253 -8.35 14.76 -2.95
CA VAL A 253 -8.89 15.73 -1.99
C VAL A 253 -10.42 15.80 -2.02
N ARG A 254 -11.03 15.67 -3.21
CA ARG A 254 -12.49 15.63 -3.37
C ARG A 254 -13.16 14.48 -2.61
N ARG A 255 -12.42 13.40 -2.32
CA ARG A 255 -12.88 12.26 -1.51
C ARG A 255 -12.57 12.41 -0.01
N GLY A 256 -12.07 13.56 0.43
CA GLY A 256 -11.93 13.91 1.85
C GLY A 256 -10.70 13.33 2.56
N VAL A 257 -9.78 12.71 1.82
CA VAL A 257 -8.54 12.13 2.36
C VAL A 257 -7.49 13.21 2.64
N PHE A 258 -6.57 12.91 3.55
CA PHE A 258 -5.31 13.63 3.73
C PHE A 258 -4.38 13.30 2.58
N VAL A 259 -3.75 14.32 2.02
CA VAL A 259 -2.69 14.16 1.01
C VAL A 259 -1.34 14.43 1.65
N SER A 260 -0.37 13.57 1.39
CA SER A 260 1.01 13.75 1.84
C SER A 260 1.98 13.62 0.66
N GLN A 261 3.26 13.85 0.93
CA GLN A 261 4.31 13.80 -0.08
C GLN A 261 5.32 12.70 0.24
N HIS A 262 5.89 12.12 -0.81
CA HIS A 262 6.94 11.11 -0.70
C HIS A 262 8.18 11.70 -0.01
N HIS A 263 9.00 10.88 0.64
CA HIS A 263 10.17 11.30 1.40
C HIS A 263 11.29 11.95 0.56
N VAL A 264 11.24 11.83 -0.77
CA VAL A 264 12.08 12.58 -1.73
C VAL A 264 11.48 13.93 -2.17
N GLU A 265 10.30 14.27 -1.66
CA GLU A 265 9.51 15.44 -2.09
C GLU A 265 9.17 16.36 -0.92
N PRO A 266 10.13 16.75 -0.06
CA PRO A 266 9.84 17.64 1.05
C PRO A 266 9.26 18.95 0.53
N MET A 267 8.23 19.47 1.21
CA MET A 267 7.43 20.62 0.78
C MET A 267 6.70 20.43 -0.58
N GLY A 268 6.55 19.19 -1.04
CA GLY A 268 6.00 18.88 -2.36
C GLY A 268 6.94 19.22 -3.51
N VAL A 269 8.25 19.19 -3.27
CA VAL A 269 9.28 19.49 -4.27
C VAL A 269 10.24 18.32 -4.42
N SER A 270 10.17 17.64 -5.57
CA SER A 270 11.22 16.72 -6.02
C SER A 270 12.37 17.48 -6.70
N ALA A 271 13.52 16.83 -6.88
CA ALA A 271 14.60 17.38 -7.70
C ALA A 271 14.14 17.67 -9.15
N PHE A 272 13.24 16.84 -9.71
CA PHE A 272 12.72 17.05 -11.06
C PHE A 272 11.86 18.32 -11.14
N SER A 273 10.99 18.55 -10.14
CA SER A 273 10.17 19.75 -10.03
C SER A 273 11.04 21.01 -9.87
N TYR A 274 12.15 20.90 -9.13
CA TYR A 274 13.17 21.96 -9.04
C TYR A 274 13.80 22.27 -10.41
N PHE A 275 14.24 21.25 -11.16
CA PHE A 275 14.79 21.44 -12.50
C PHE A 275 13.78 22.06 -13.46
N ASN A 276 12.54 21.57 -13.46
CA ASN A 276 11.46 22.12 -14.29
C ASN A 276 11.20 23.59 -13.98
N TYR A 277 11.16 23.97 -12.70
CA TYR A 277 10.94 25.35 -12.26
C TYR A 277 12.00 26.33 -12.81
N TRP A 278 13.27 25.95 -12.74
CA TRP A 278 14.38 26.80 -13.20
C TRP A 278 14.54 26.76 -14.72
N LYS A 279 14.35 25.61 -15.35
CA LYS A 279 14.36 25.47 -16.81
C LYS A 279 13.30 26.35 -17.47
N ALA A 280 12.09 26.40 -16.90
CA ALA A 280 11.02 27.31 -17.34
C ALA A 280 11.39 28.80 -17.23
N ARG A 281 12.41 29.14 -16.44
CA ARG A 281 12.97 30.49 -16.27
C ARG A 281 14.30 30.68 -17.00
N GLY A 282 14.67 29.76 -17.89
CA GLY A 282 15.91 29.83 -18.67
C GLY A 282 17.18 29.62 -17.85
N LYS A 283 17.10 28.97 -16.68
CA LYS A 283 18.25 28.62 -15.84
C LYS A 283 18.45 27.11 -15.77
N ASP A 284 19.71 26.69 -15.75
CA ASP A 284 20.11 25.31 -15.50
C ASP A 284 20.94 25.29 -14.21
N LEU A 285 20.28 25.00 -13.09
CA LEU A 285 20.89 25.05 -11.76
C LEU A 285 21.03 23.65 -11.17
N LYS A 286 22.14 23.43 -10.48
CA LYS A 286 22.38 22.21 -9.73
C LYS A 286 21.44 22.15 -8.53
N TYR A 287 20.68 21.05 -8.41
CA TYR A 287 19.87 20.78 -7.23
C TYR A 287 20.76 20.51 -6.01
N SER A 288 20.88 21.50 -5.13
CA SER A 288 21.67 21.41 -3.90
C SER A 288 21.23 22.44 -2.88
N TYR A 289 20.77 22.01 -1.71
CA TYR A 289 20.51 22.92 -0.59
C TYR A 289 21.78 23.41 0.08
N PHE A 290 22.92 22.79 -0.21
CA PHE A 290 24.22 23.23 0.31
C PHE A 290 24.80 24.36 -0.55
N SER A 291 24.89 24.16 -1.87
CA SER A 291 25.47 25.14 -2.79
C SER A 291 24.48 26.21 -3.26
N HIS A 292 23.18 25.90 -3.31
CA HIS A 292 22.12 26.80 -3.77
C HIS A 292 20.94 26.88 -2.77
N PRO A 293 21.19 27.20 -1.48
CA PRO A 293 20.16 27.20 -0.44
C PRO A 293 19.03 28.20 -0.70
N ALA A 294 19.33 29.35 -1.31
CA ALA A 294 18.33 30.39 -1.58
C ALA A 294 17.33 29.92 -2.66
N GLU A 295 17.84 29.33 -3.73
CA GLU A 295 17.07 28.86 -4.87
C GLU A 295 16.19 27.66 -4.49
N VAL A 296 16.70 26.77 -3.65
CA VAL A 296 15.88 25.66 -3.13
C VAL A 296 14.74 26.19 -2.23
N ARG A 297 15.00 27.17 -1.35
CA ARG A 297 13.95 27.80 -0.53
C ARG A 297 12.91 28.54 -1.37
N GLU A 298 13.31 29.19 -2.46
CA GLU A 298 12.39 29.82 -3.40
C GLU A 298 11.41 28.79 -3.98
N VAL A 299 11.92 27.66 -4.46
CA VAL A 299 11.07 26.59 -5.01
C VAL A 299 10.16 26.00 -3.93
N TRP A 300 10.68 25.72 -2.73
CA TRP A 300 9.84 25.27 -1.61
C TRP A 300 8.70 26.23 -1.31
N ARG A 301 8.97 27.55 -1.27
CA ARG A 301 7.92 28.54 -1.02
C ARG A 301 6.84 28.50 -2.09
N VAL A 302 7.23 28.55 -3.37
CA VAL A 302 6.27 28.57 -4.49
C VAL A 302 5.41 27.31 -4.52
N TYR A 303 6.01 26.14 -4.30
CA TYR A 303 5.26 24.88 -4.30
C TYR A 303 4.39 24.74 -3.06
N ALA A 304 4.87 25.14 -1.88
CA ALA A 304 4.08 25.15 -0.66
C ALA A 304 2.86 26.09 -0.77
N GLU A 305 2.97 27.24 -1.44
CA GLU A 305 1.82 28.12 -1.72
C GLU A 305 0.76 27.45 -2.60
N LYS A 306 1.14 26.52 -3.49
CA LYS A 306 0.19 25.73 -4.29
C LYS A 306 -0.45 24.64 -3.47
N TRP A 307 0.36 23.86 -2.74
CA TRP A 307 -0.12 22.78 -1.88
C TRP A 307 -1.02 23.30 -0.75
N ALA A 308 -0.73 24.45 -0.16
CA ALA A 308 -1.52 25.05 0.92
C ALA A 308 -2.95 25.46 0.50
N LYS A 309 -3.28 25.41 -0.78
CA LYS A 309 -4.66 25.60 -1.26
C LYS A 309 -5.54 24.38 -1.01
N TYR A 310 -4.94 23.21 -0.83
CA TYR A 310 -5.67 22.00 -0.50
C TYR A 310 -5.89 21.91 1.02
N PRO A 311 -7.08 21.48 1.47
CA PRO A 311 -7.27 21.09 2.86
C PRO A 311 -6.50 19.80 3.15
N ASN A 312 -6.28 19.51 4.45
CA ASN A 312 -5.79 18.20 4.91
C ASN A 312 -4.42 17.78 4.33
N VAL A 313 -3.50 18.73 4.10
CA VAL A 313 -2.12 18.42 3.70
C VAL A 313 -1.31 18.00 4.92
N ILE A 314 -0.64 16.84 4.83
CA ILE A 314 0.41 16.43 5.77
C ILE A 314 1.76 16.70 5.10
N TRP A 315 2.46 17.70 5.61
CA TRP A 315 3.70 18.23 5.05
C TRP A 315 4.91 17.36 5.39
N GLN A 316 5.47 16.72 4.38
CA GLN A 316 6.73 16.02 4.47
C GLN A 316 7.89 17.03 4.57
N LEU A 317 8.66 16.92 5.65
CA LEU A 317 9.89 17.65 5.91
C LEU A 317 11.11 16.80 5.57
N GLY A 318 12.26 17.43 5.39
CA GLY A 318 13.54 16.73 5.23
C GLY A 318 14.33 17.22 4.03
N LEU A 319 15.37 16.48 3.67
CA LEU A 319 16.24 16.83 2.56
C LEU A 319 16.88 15.58 1.97
N ARG A 320 16.65 15.34 0.70
CA ARG A 320 17.24 14.23 -0.07
C ARG A 320 17.70 14.72 -1.44
N GLY A 321 18.41 13.87 -2.18
CA GLY A 321 18.98 14.16 -3.48
C GLY A 321 18.01 13.90 -4.64
N ILE A 322 18.58 13.59 -5.81
CA ILE A 322 17.81 13.31 -7.04
C ILE A 322 17.24 11.89 -6.96
N ALA A 323 15.93 11.76 -7.14
CA ALA A 323 15.19 10.52 -6.93
C ALA A 323 15.48 9.94 -5.54
N ASP A 324 15.60 8.61 -5.41
CA ASP A 324 15.77 7.95 -4.12
C ASP A 324 17.24 7.87 -3.66
N ARG A 325 17.95 8.99 -3.72
CA ARG A 325 19.39 9.11 -3.37
C ARG A 325 19.63 10.23 -2.37
N PRO A 326 20.75 10.21 -1.62
CA PRO A 326 21.05 11.26 -0.66
C PRO A 326 21.59 12.52 -1.35
N MET A 327 21.53 13.67 -0.65
CA MET A 327 21.91 14.98 -1.19
C MET A 327 23.36 15.03 -1.69
N TRP A 328 24.30 14.37 -1.01
CA TRP A 328 25.72 14.40 -1.36
C TRP A 328 26.06 13.63 -2.65
N GLN A 329 25.14 12.82 -3.19
CA GLN A 329 25.29 12.27 -4.54
C GLN A 329 24.87 13.27 -5.62
N ALA A 330 23.92 14.16 -5.33
CA ALA A 330 23.58 15.28 -6.21
C ALA A 330 24.65 16.38 -6.14
N ASP A 331 25.25 16.59 -4.96
CA ASP A 331 26.30 17.57 -4.75
C ASP A 331 27.49 17.02 -3.93
N PRO A 332 28.58 16.60 -4.59
CA PRO A 332 29.78 16.10 -3.91
C PRO A 332 30.52 17.14 -3.04
N SER A 333 30.19 18.43 -3.13
CA SER A 333 30.75 19.47 -2.24
C SER A 333 30.17 19.43 -0.83
N VAL A 334 29.03 18.75 -0.64
CA VAL A 334 28.43 18.53 0.68
C VAL A 334 29.45 17.81 1.57
N PRO A 335 29.65 18.26 2.82
CA PRO A 335 30.56 17.58 3.74
C PRO A 335 30.24 16.09 3.88
N GLN A 336 31.28 15.26 3.98
CA GLN A 336 31.14 13.80 3.97
C GLN A 336 30.89 13.20 5.35
N SER A 337 31.02 13.99 6.43
CA SER A 337 30.75 13.50 7.78
C SER A 337 29.24 13.38 8.03
N ASP A 338 28.82 12.31 8.71
CA ASP A 338 27.42 12.12 9.10
C ASP A 338 26.91 13.27 9.97
N ALA A 339 27.76 13.86 10.82
CA ALA A 339 27.37 14.97 11.69
C ALA A 339 27.06 16.24 10.89
N ASP A 340 27.86 16.55 9.86
CA ASP A 340 27.58 17.69 8.96
C ASP A 340 26.34 17.43 8.10
N ARG A 341 26.18 16.21 7.58
CA ARG A 341 25.00 15.81 6.80
C ARG A 341 23.73 15.89 7.63
N GLY A 342 23.78 15.42 8.88
CA GLY A 342 22.69 15.52 9.85
C GLY A 342 22.32 16.97 10.16
N ARG A 343 23.32 17.85 10.36
CA ARG A 343 23.10 19.30 10.50
C ARG A 343 22.42 19.90 9.28
N LEU A 344 22.91 19.62 8.08
CA LEU A 344 22.33 20.14 6.83
C LEU A 344 20.84 19.76 6.67
N ILE A 345 20.50 18.49 6.95
CA ILE A 345 19.11 18.02 6.91
C ILE A 345 18.26 18.71 7.99
N SER A 346 18.82 18.88 9.20
CA SER A 346 18.14 19.58 10.30
C SER A 346 17.85 21.04 9.99
N ASP A 347 18.83 21.76 9.43
CA ASP A 347 18.69 23.16 9.00
C ASP A 347 17.66 23.30 7.86
N ALA A 348 17.60 22.33 6.95
CA ALA A 348 16.58 22.27 5.92
C ALA A 348 15.17 22.12 6.54
N MET A 349 14.97 21.18 7.47
CA MET A 349 13.69 20.99 8.15
C MET A 349 13.25 22.25 8.90
N ALA A 350 14.18 22.93 9.60
CA ALA A 350 13.88 24.18 10.30
C ALA A 350 13.47 25.30 9.33
N ALA A 351 14.16 25.43 8.19
CA ALA A 351 13.80 26.41 7.16
C ALA A 351 12.43 26.13 6.52
N GLN A 352 12.09 24.85 6.33
CA GLN A 352 10.79 24.42 5.80
C GLN A 352 9.66 24.78 6.76
N VAL A 353 9.83 24.51 8.07
CA VAL A 353 8.86 24.91 9.09
C VAL A 353 8.64 26.42 9.07
N LYS A 354 9.72 27.22 8.99
CA LYS A 354 9.63 28.67 8.88
C LYS A 354 8.86 29.13 7.63
N ILE A 355 9.09 28.49 6.48
CA ILE A 355 8.34 28.78 5.25
C ILE A 355 6.84 28.49 5.46
N LEU A 356 6.50 27.37 6.10
CA LEU A 356 5.11 27.01 6.39
C LEU A 356 4.45 27.97 7.39
N ASP A 357 5.18 28.45 8.40
CA ASP A 357 4.70 29.49 9.34
C ASP A 357 4.28 30.77 8.61
N GLU A 358 5.02 31.14 7.56
CA GLU A 358 4.76 32.36 6.79
C GLU A 358 3.62 32.18 5.76
N ILE A 359 3.50 31.01 5.14
CA ILE A 359 2.52 30.75 4.07
C ILE A 359 1.12 30.46 4.63
N SER A 360 1.04 29.73 5.74
CA SER A 360 -0.23 29.24 6.28
C SER A 360 -0.40 29.58 7.76
N PRO A 361 -0.40 30.88 8.13
CA PRO A 361 -0.57 31.29 9.51
C PRO A 361 -1.96 30.86 10.02
N GLY A 362 -1.99 30.14 11.14
CA GLY A 362 -3.24 29.76 11.84
C GLY A 362 -3.96 28.51 11.32
N GLN A 363 -3.43 27.79 10.31
CA GLN A 363 -3.97 26.48 9.95
C GLN A 363 -3.35 25.35 10.78
N PRO A 364 -4.11 24.27 11.10
CA PRO A 364 -3.52 23.06 11.68
C PRO A 364 -2.41 22.51 10.78
N ARG A 365 -1.17 22.50 11.29
CA ARG A 365 -0.02 21.96 10.56
C ARG A 365 0.21 20.52 10.97
N TYR A 366 -0.09 19.60 10.06
CA TYR A 366 0.37 18.23 10.16
C TYR A 366 1.72 18.15 9.47
N LEU A 367 2.77 17.87 10.24
CA LEU A 367 4.14 17.72 9.74
C LEU A 367 4.55 16.25 9.86
N SER A 368 5.23 15.72 8.86
CA SER A 368 5.84 14.39 8.90
C SER A 368 7.30 14.42 8.47
N THR A 369 8.09 13.48 8.96
CA THR A 369 9.40 13.17 8.39
C THR A 369 9.59 11.66 8.31
N THR A 370 9.76 11.12 7.10
CA THR A 370 9.98 9.71 6.88
C THR A 370 11.47 9.41 6.85
N LEU A 371 11.88 8.53 7.76
CA LEU A 371 13.27 8.14 7.98
C LEU A 371 13.61 6.97 7.07
N TRP A 372 14.02 7.29 5.84
CA TRP A 372 14.41 6.31 4.83
C TRP A 372 15.93 6.36 4.59
N ALA A 373 16.54 5.18 4.41
CA ALA A 373 17.97 5.00 4.11
C ALA A 373 18.91 5.80 5.04
N GLU A 374 19.53 6.87 4.55
CA GLU A 374 20.40 7.71 5.39
C GLU A 374 19.68 8.32 6.59
N GLY A 375 18.38 8.61 6.45
CA GLY A 375 17.57 9.21 7.50
C GLY A 375 17.43 8.32 8.73
N SER A 376 17.29 6.99 8.53
CA SER A 376 17.19 6.04 9.65
C SER A 376 18.51 5.96 10.42
N VAL A 377 19.65 5.90 9.71
CA VAL A 377 20.98 5.84 10.32
C VAL A 377 21.33 7.13 11.05
N LEU A 378 21.07 8.29 10.46
CA LEU A 378 21.34 9.58 11.10
C LEU A 378 20.44 9.80 12.33
N ASN A 379 19.18 9.35 12.27
CA ASN A 379 18.28 9.34 13.41
C ASN A 379 18.77 8.41 14.52
N GLN A 380 19.18 7.19 14.19
CA GLN A 380 19.75 6.22 15.14
C GLN A 380 20.97 6.81 15.87
N LYS A 381 21.83 7.55 15.15
CA LYS A 381 23.01 8.22 15.70
C LYS A 381 22.70 9.51 16.48
N GLY A 382 21.44 9.94 16.55
CA GLY A 382 21.03 11.18 17.21
C GLY A 382 21.52 12.45 16.51
N LEU A 383 21.77 12.39 15.20
CA LEU A 383 22.35 13.49 14.41
C LEU A 383 21.30 14.38 13.71
N LEU A 384 20.01 14.04 13.84
CA LEU A 384 18.91 14.84 13.30
C LEU A 384 18.20 15.62 14.41
N ALA A 385 18.13 16.94 14.26
CA ALA A 385 17.25 17.78 15.07
C ALA A 385 15.90 17.92 14.37
N ILE A 386 14.99 16.99 14.66
CA ILE A 386 13.64 16.97 14.08
C ILE A 386 12.77 18.02 14.79
N PRO A 387 12.08 18.93 14.06
CA PRO A 387 11.20 19.93 14.67
C PRO A 387 10.10 19.31 15.56
N GLU A 388 9.80 19.96 16.69
CA GLU A 388 8.77 19.52 17.63
C GLU A 388 7.38 19.51 16.98
N GLY A 389 6.52 18.58 17.37
CA GLY A 389 5.19 18.39 16.78
C GLY A 389 5.20 17.62 15.45
N THR A 390 6.36 17.16 14.99
CA THR A 390 6.48 16.35 13.77
C THR A 390 6.09 14.90 14.03
N ILE A 391 5.39 14.28 13.07
CA ILE A 391 5.20 12.84 13.00
C ILE A 391 6.49 12.21 12.45
N VAL A 392 7.24 11.51 13.29
CA VAL A 392 8.45 10.77 12.87
C VAL A 392 8.03 9.39 12.35
N VAL A 393 8.24 9.15 11.05
CA VAL A 393 7.76 7.97 10.34
C VAL A 393 8.93 7.02 10.09
N PHE A 394 8.91 5.85 10.72
CA PHE A 394 9.95 4.81 10.57
C PHE A 394 9.68 3.95 9.34
N ALA A 395 10.68 3.75 8.49
CA ALA A 395 10.56 2.83 7.37
C ALA A 395 10.91 1.39 7.77
N ASP A 396 10.31 0.43 7.06
CA ASP A 396 10.81 -0.94 7.04
C ASP A 396 12.19 -1.03 6.34
N ASN A 397 12.78 -2.23 6.35
CA ASN A 397 14.03 -2.52 5.64
C ASN A 397 13.85 -2.68 4.12
N SER A 398 12.62 -2.63 3.62
CA SER A 398 12.21 -2.95 2.25
C SER A 398 12.64 -4.35 1.76
N PRO A 399 11.70 -5.20 1.31
CA PRO A 399 10.28 -4.91 1.06
C PRO A 399 9.35 -5.34 2.23
N GLY A 400 9.41 -4.66 3.37
CA GLY A 400 8.37 -4.85 4.41
C GLY A 400 8.54 -5.98 5.40
N TRP A 401 9.75 -6.53 5.60
CA TRP A 401 9.92 -7.70 6.46
C TRP A 401 10.40 -7.40 7.87
N LYS A 402 10.98 -6.25 8.13
CA LYS A 402 11.38 -5.84 9.47
C LYS A 402 11.52 -4.34 9.57
N TRP A 403 11.38 -3.82 10.79
CA TRP A 403 11.70 -2.42 11.06
C TRP A 403 13.21 -2.24 11.14
N GLN A 404 13.69 -1.05 10.78
CA GLN A 404 15.10 -0.72 10.87
C GLN A 404 15.52 -0.47 12.33
N ARG A 405 16.83 -0.37 12.58
CA ARG A 405 17.37 -0.25 13.95
C ARG A 405 16.84 0.96 14.71
N ASP A 406 16.68 2.09 14.03
CA ASP A 406 16.20 3.34 14.61
C ASP A 406 14.77 3.26 15.16
N PHE A 407 13.91 2.42 14.57
CA PHE A 407 12.61 2.10 15.13
C PHE A 407 12.74 1.46 16.53
N HIS A 408 13.76 0.64 16.76
CA HIS A 408 13.96 -0.07 18.02
C HIS A 408 14.79 0.71 19.04
N GLU A 409 15.80 1.44 18.60
CA GLU A 409 16.88 1.96 19.44
C GLU A 409 16.75 3.46 19.71
N THR A 410 16.09 4.24 18.83
CA THR A 410 16.03 5.70 19.00
C THR A 410 15.02 6.10 20.09
N PRO A 411 15.45 6.86 21.12
CA PRO A 411 14.55 7.38 22.14
C PRO A 411 13.43 8.24 21.56
N ARG A 412 12.22 8.10 22.10
CA ARG A 412 11.06 8.89 21.68
C ARG A 412 11.05 10.25 22.39
N ASN A 413 11.06 11.34 21.63
CA ASN A 413 10.70 12.68 22.08
C ASN A 413 9.19 12.76 22.32
N SER A 414 8.76 13.16 23.53
CA SER A 414 7.35 13.26 23.93
C SER A 414 6.56 14.37 23.23
N LYS A 415 7.25 15.33 22.60
CA LYS A 415 6.62 16.41 21.82
C LYS A 415 6.35 16.02 20.36
N ASN A 416 6.85 14.86 19.94
CA ASN A 416 6.62 14.30 18.62
C ASN A 416 5.65 13.13 18.71
N THR A 417 5.06 12.80 17.57
CA THR A 417 4.29 11.56 17.41
C THR A 417 5.00 10.66 16.41
N TYR A 418 4.58 9.40 16.32
CA TYR A 418 5.31 8.39 15.58
C TYR A 418 4.40 7.59 14.65
N GLY A 419 4.97 7.16 13.53
CA GLY A 419 4.30 6.37 12.52
C GLY A 419 5.23 5.43 11.79
N VAL A 420 4.70 4.76 10.77
CA VAL A 420 5.43 3.78 9.95
C VAL A 420 5.19 3.94 8.45
N TYR A 421 6.22 3.63 7.67
CA TYR A 421 6.19 3.47 6.22
C TYR A 421 6.50 2.01 5.88
N TYR A 422 5.54 1.31 5.28
CA TYR A 422 5.57 -0.12 5.06
C TYR A 422 5.34 -0.51 3.60
N HIS A 423 6.01 -1.55 3.09
CA HIS A 423 5.93 -1.96 1.69
C HIS A 423 5.11 -3.23 1.49
N HIS A 424 4.00 -3.12 0.75
CA HIS A 424 3.37 -4.26 0.08
C HIS A 424 3.95 -4.46 -1.32
N GLY A 425 4.16 -3.36 -2.06
CA GLY A 425 4.84 -3.33 -3.34
C GLY A 425 6.19 -2.60 -3.26
N LEU A 426 7.15 -3.04 -4.07
CA LEU A 426 8.46 -2.40 -4.22
C LEU A 426 9.14 -2.84 -5.53
N ILE A 427 9.54 -1.88 -6.36
CA ILE A 427 10.34 -2.16 -7.56
C ILE A 427 11.71 -2.76 -7.24
N GLY A 428 12.13 -3.73 -8.06
CA GLY A 428 13.52 -4.13 -8.23
C GLY A 428 13.97 -5.20 -7.23
N SER A 429 13.76 -4.97 -5.94
CA SER A 429 14.17 -5.91 -4.88
C SER A 429 13.00 -6.59 -4.16
N GLY A 430 11.77 -6.24 -4.51
CA GLY A 430 10.58 -6.71 -3.80
C GLY A 430 9.41 -7.07 -4.71
N PRO A 431 8.22 -7.20 -4.10
CA PRO A 431 6.97 -7.58 -4.76
C PRO A 431 6.55 -6.56 -5.82
N HIS A 432 6.25 -7.00 -7.04
CA HIS A 432 5.66 -6.12 -8.08
C HIS A 432 4.46 -6.73 -8.80
N LEU A 433 4.53 -8.03 -9.11
CA LEU A 433 3.50 -8.80 -9.83
C LEU A 433 2.92 -9.97 -9.01
N ALA A 434 3.52 -10.27 -7.85
CA ALA A 434 3.03 -11.30 -6.94
C ALA A 434 2.96 -10.78 -5.51
N GLN A 435 1.90 -11.12 -4.78
CA GLN A 435 1.81 -10.79 -3.36
C GLN A 435 2.76 -11.68 -2.56
N VAL A 436 3.72 -11.08 -1.86
CA VAL A 436 4.70 -11.84 -1.06
C VAL A 436 4.42 -11.71 0.43
N VAL A 437 4.18 -10.49 0.92
CA VAL A 437 3.98 -10.23 2.35
C VAL A 437 2.68 -10.87 2.84
N SER A 438 2.79 -11.76 3.82
CA SER A 438 1.63 -12.44 4.40
C SER A 438 0.88 -11.54 5.39
N PRO A 439 -0.44 -11.71 5.54
CA PRO A 439 -1.22 -11.02 6.56
C PRO A 439 -0.67 -11.18 7.98
N ASN A 440 -0.19 -12.39 8.36
CA ASN A 440 0.44 -12.62 9.65
C ASN A 440 1.69 -11.75 9.84
N LYS A 441 2.51 -11.62 8.79
CA LYS A 441 3.70 -10.77 8.87
C LYS A 441 3.35 -9.29 9.00
N THR A 442 2.37 -8.83 8.23
CA THR A 442 1.87 -7.45 8.33
C THR A 442 1.32 -7.17 9.74
N PHE A 443 0.62 -8.14 10.33
CA PHE A 443 0.15 -8.05 11.71
C PHE A 443 1.30 -7.88 12.70
N ASP A 444 2.34 -8.73 12.65
CA ASP A 444 3.49 -8.63 13.56
C ASP A 444 4.14 -7.23 13.50
N MET A 445 4.27 -6.69 12.29
CA MET A 445 4.88 -5.40 12.02
C MET A 445 4.03 -4.25 12.57
N LEU A 446 2.73 -4.22 12.27
CA LEU A 446 1.82 -3.18 12.73
C LEU A 446 1.54 -3.28 14.23
N LYS A 447 1.48 -4.49 14.79
CA LYS A 447 1.36 -4.70 16.23
C LYS A 447 2.57 -4.13 16.97
N ALA A 448 3.78 -4.39 16.48
CA ALA A 448 5.00 -3.81 17.04
C ALA A 448 4.99 -2.26 16.95
N ALA A 449 4.47 -1.70 15.86
CA ALA A 449 4.30 -0.25 15.72
C ALA A 449 3.32 0.30 16.76
N ALA A 450 2.15 -0.31 16.92
CA ALA A 450 1.14 0.08 17.90
C ALA A 450 1.69 0.00 19.33
N ASP A 451 2.34 -1.12 19.69
CA ASP A 451 2.91 -1.35 21.03
C ASP A 451 4.00 -0.34 21.41
N LYS A 452 4.70 0.20 20.41
CA LYS A 452 5.73 1.24 20.61
C LYS A 452 5.20 2.67 20.42
N GLY A 453 3.88 2.86 20.38
CA GLY A 453 3.25 4.17 20.26
C GLY A 453 3.41 4.82 18.88
N ALA A 454 3.71 4.04 17.84
CA ALA A 454 3.85 4.50 16.45
C ALA A 454 2.53 4.35 15.65
N GLY A 455 1.40 4.63 16.29
CA GLY A 455 0.05 4.56 15.71
C GLY A 455 -0.46 5.87 15.11
N SER A 456 0.33 6.95 15.07
CA SER A 456 -0.19 8.23 14.57
C SER A 456 -0.30 8.26 13.05
N TYR A 457 0.54 7.51 12.34
CA TYR A 457 0.61 7.51 10.89
C TYR A 457 1.05 6.14 10.36
N ALA A 458 0.37 5.61 9.35
CA ALA A 458 0.74 4.41 8.62
C ALA A 458 0.52 4.63 7.13
N ILE A 459 1.60 4.63 6.35
CA ILE A 459 1.53 4.70 4.89
C ILE A 459 2.07 3.40 4.31
N PHE A 460 1.31 2.81 3.39
CA PHE A 460 1.66 1.57 2.73
C PHE A 460 2.09 1.85 1.29
N ASN A 461 3.32 1.55 0.89
CA ASN A 461 3.65 1.46 -0.54
C ASN A 461 2.87 0.28 -1.11
N VAL A 462 1.88 0.59 -1.94
CA VAL A 462 0.98 -0.43 -2.51
C VAL A 462 1.35 -0.77 -3.94
N GLY A 463 2.44 -0.23 -4.50
CA GLY A 463 2.83 -0.47 -5.89
C GLY A 463 1.63 -0.36 -6.83
N ASN A 464 1.27 -1.54 -7.37
CA ASN A 464 0.05 -1.77 -8.13
C ASN A 464 -1.04 -2.40 -7.24
N ILE A 465 -2.21 -1.77 -7.14
CA ILE A 465 -3.29 -2.18 -6.22
C ILE A 465 -3.79 -3.61 -6.49
N ARG A 466 -3.92 -4.00 -7.77
CA ARG A 466 -4.57 -5.25 -8.18
C ARG A 466 -3.81 -6.48 -7.69
N GLU A 467 -2.49 -6.40 -7.62
CA GLU A 467 -1.60 -7.48 -7.21
C GLU A 467 -1.60 -7.70 -5.69
N PHE A 468 -2.12 -6.76 -4.89
CA PHE A 468 -1.98 -6.76 -3.42
C PHE A 468 -3.31 -6.69 -2.65
N VAL A 469 -4.46 -6.94 -3.29
CA VAL A 469 -5.80 -6.81 -2.71
C VAL A 469 -5.92 -7.45 -1.31
N LEU A 470 -5.43 -8.68 -1.11
CA LEU A 470 -5.49 -9.35 0.20
C LEU A 470 -4.71 -8.58 1.27
N GLY A 471 -3.52 -8.06 0.94
CA GLY A 471 -2.69 -7.30 1.87
C GLY A 471 -3.29 -5.92 2.19
N LEU A 472 -3.95 -5.30 1.21
CA LEU A 472 -4.63 -4.02 1.39
C LEU A 472 -5.86 -4.15 2.29
N ASP A 473 -6.66 -5.22 2.15
CA ASP A 473 -7.77 -5.48 3.07
C ASP A 473 -7.26 -5.76 4.48
N ALA A 474 -6.26 -6.65 4.62
CA ALA A 474 -5.68 -6.99 5.91
C ALA A 474 -5.14 -5.76 6.66
N SER A 475 -4.33 -4.95 6.00
CA SER A 475 -3.75 -3.73 6.58
C SER A 475 -4.82 -2.69 6.92
N ALA A 476 -5.87 -2.54 6.12
CA ALA A 476 -7.00 -1.67 6.43
C ALA A 476 -7.74 -2.14 7.69
N LYS A 477 -8.03 -3.45 7.84
CA LYS A 477 -8.67 -3.97 9.06
C LYS A 477 -7.80 -3.80 10.30
N MET A 478 -6.51 -4.11 10.19
CA MET A 478 -5.54 -3.97 11.30
C MET A 478 -5.38 -2.51 11.75
N THR A 479 -5.31 -1.57 10.79
CA THR A 479 -5.15 -0.15 11.11
C THR A 479 -6.43 0.51 11.61
N TRP A 480 -7.60 -0.06 11.32
CA TRP A 480 -8.86 0.33 11.94
C TRP A 480 -8.99 -0.24 13.35
N GLN A 481 -8.83 -1.56 13.52
CA GLN A 481 -9.00 -2.27 14.80
C GLN A 481 -7.84 -3.25 15.03
N MET A 482 -6.83 -2.81 15.79
CA MET A 482 -5.68 -3.63 16.16
C MET A 482 -5.95 -4.52 17.39
N GLU A 483 -6.71 -4.01 18.36
CA GLU A 483 -7.00 -4.74 19.59
C GLU A 483 -7.88 -5.96 19.29
N GLY A 484 -7.43 -7.13 19.74
CA GLY A 484 -8.11 -8.41 19.52
C GLY A 484 -7.96 -8.98 18.09
N PHE A 485 -7.25 -8.30 17.19
CA PHE A 485 -7.07 -8.78 15.82
C PHE A 485 -6.27 -10.08 15.80
N ASN A 486 -6.76 -11.08 15.07
CA ASN A 486 -6.09 -12.35 14.83
C ASN A 486 -5.99 -12.59 13.31
N PRO A 487 -4.76 -12.64 12.74
CA PRO A 487 -4.59 -12.79 11.29
C PRO A 487 -5.10 -14.12 10.74
N ASP A 488 -5.11 -15.20 11.54
CA ASP A 488 -5.60 -16.50 11.09
C ASP A 488 -7.13 -16.53 11.03
N ILE A 489 -7.80 -15.95 12.03
CA ILE A 489 -9.27 -15.79 12.03
C ILE A 489 -9.69 -14.86 10.89
N TRP A 490 -8.98 -13.75 10.70
CA TRP A 490 -9.25 -12.84 9.59
C TRP A 490 -9.11 -13.53 8.22
N LEU A 491 -8.10 -14.39 8.03
CA LEU A 491 -7.93 -15.11 6.77
C LEU A 491 -9.05 -16.16 6.56
N GLU A 492 -9.53 -16.78 7.64
CA GLU A 492 -10.71 -17.64 7.60
C GLU A 492 -11.96 -16.86 7.18
N ASP A 493 -12.18 -15.68 7.76
CA ASP A 493 -13.29 -14.81 7.41
C ASP A 493 -13.19 -14.28 5.97
N TRP A 494 -11.99 -13.91 5.52
CA TRP A 494 -11.73 -13.53 4.12
C TRP A 494 -12.23 -14.61 3.15
N VAL A 495 -11.91 -15.87 3.44
CA VAL A 495 -12.36 -17.01 2.63
C VAL A 495 -13.86 -17.23 2.79
N ASN A 496 -14.40 -17.17 4.01
CA ASN A 496 -15.82 -17.40 4.29
C ASN A 496 -16.74 -16.40 3.58
N GLN A 497 -16.34 -15.13 3.55
CA GLN A 497 -17.09 -14.03 2.92
C GLN A 497 -17.06 -14.12 1.39
N ARG A 498 -16.01 -14.72 0.81
CA ARG A 498 -15.78 -14.66 -0.64
C ARG A 498 -16.12 -15.95 -1.37
N PHE A 499 -16.20 -17.07 -0.66
CA PHE A 499 -16.48 -18.38 -1.25
C PHE A 499 -17.68 -19.04 -0.58
N SER A 500 -18.61 -19.56 -1.39
CA SER A 500 -19.81 -20.24 -0.90
C SER A 500 -19.54 -21.69 -0.48
N THR A 501 -18.49 -22.30 -1.02
CA THR A 501 -18.14 -23.71 -0.77
C THR A 501 -16.62 -23.96 -0.83
N LYS A 502 -16.19 -25.17 -0.49
CA LYS A 502 -14.77 -25.62 -0.49
C LYS A 502 -13.80 -24.76 0.33
N ARG A 503 -14.31 -23.95 1.27
CA ARG A 503 -13.57 -23.01 2.11
C ARG A 503 -12.31 -23.60 2.77
N PRO A 504 -12.32 -24.81 3.38
CA PRO A 504 -11.11 -25.36 3.99
C PRO A 504 -9.96 -25.60 2.99
N GLY A 505 -10.28 -26.04 1.77
CA GLY A 505 -9.28 -26.28 0.74
C GLY A 505 -8.70 -24.98 0.17
N ILE A 506 -9.53 -23.94 0.03
CA ILE A 506 -9.10 -22.60 -0.40
C ILE A 506 -8.22 -21.95 0.66
N LEU A 507 -8.63 -21.99 1.93
CA LEU A 507 -7.82 -21.53 3.05
C LEU A 507 -6.45 -22.20 3.07
N ASN A 508 -6.41 -23.52 2.87
CA ASN A 508 -5.16 -24.27 2.79
C ASN A 508 -4.31 -23.83 1.59
N ALA A 509 -4.90 -23.53 0.43
CA ALA A 509 -4.17 -23.03 -0.73
C ALA A 509 -3.51 -21.66 -0.45
N TYR A 510 -4.20 -20.73 0.22
CA TYR A 510 -3.61 -19.47 0.67
C TYR A 510 -2.45 -19.69 1.64
N ARG A 511 -2.62 -20.57 2.63
CA ARG A 511 -1.56 -20.90 3.60
C ARG A 511 -0.33 -21.50 2.91
N ILE A 512 -0.53 -22.45 1.99
CA ILE A 512 0.58 -23.05 1.21
C ILE A 512 1.28 -21.98 0.38
N TYR A 513 0.54 -21.09 -0.28
CA TYR A 513 1.11 -20.02 -1.10
C TYR A 513 2.07 -19.12 -0.31
N PHE A 514 1.65 -18.59 0.85
CA PHE A 514 2.52 -17.74 1.66
C PHE A 514 3.69 -18.52 2.29
N ASN A 515 3.49 -19.79 2.61
CA ASN A 515 4.55 -20.65 3.16
C ASN A 515 5.54 -21.16 2.10
N ALA A 516 5.27 -20.98 0.81
CA ALA A 516 6.15 -21.42 -0.27
C ALA A 516 7.42 -20.55 -0.40
N TYR A 517 7.32 -19.26 -0.03
CA TYR A 517 8.43 -18.32 -0.09
C TYR A 517 9.59 -18.79 0.79
N GLN A 518 10.80 -18.79 0.21
CA GLN A 518 11.99 -19.19 0.96
C GLN A 518 12.50 -18.07 1.84
N ILE A 519 12.76 -18.40 3.10
CA ILE A 519 13.30 -17.49 4.11
C ILE A 519 14.80 -17.75 4.28
N HIS A 520 15.59 -16.69 4.34
CA HIS A 520 17.03 -16.78 4.54
C HIS A 520 17.33 -17.19 6.00
N ASP A 521 18.01 -18.31 6.20
CA ASP A 521 18.21 -18.93 7.53
C ASP A 521 18.82 -17.98 8.60
N LYS A 522 19.78 -17.12 8.22
CA LYS A 522 20.40 -16.17 9.17
C LYS A 522 19.63 -14.86 9.36
N GLN A 523 19.20 -14.21 8.27
CA GLN A 523 18.57 -12.89 8.32
C GLN A 523 17.05 -12.94 8.52
N GLN A 524 16.42 -14.11 8.40
CA GLN A 524 14.99 -14.32 8.64
C GLN A 524 14.09 -13.42 7.76
N VAL A 525 14.46 -13.27 6.50
CA VAL A 525 13.73 -12.49 5.48
C VAL A 525 13.67 -13.26 4.15
N PRO A 526 12.64 -13.06 3.31
CA PRO A 526 12.58 -13.69 1.99
C PRO A 526 13.66 -13.19 1.04
N PHE A 527 14.14 -14.08 0.17
CA PHE A 527 15.25 -13.79 -0.76
C PHE A 527 15.03 -14.27 -2.21
N LEU A 528 13.83 -14.78 -2.51
CA LEU A 528 13.39 -15.23 -3.83
C LEU A 528 12.02 -14.64 -4.21
N MET A 529 11.84 -13.33 -3.97
CA MET A 529 10.68 -12.59 -4.46
C MET A 529 10.78 -12.37 -5.98
N ASP A 530 9.68 -12.01 -6.64
CA ASP A 530 9.64 -11.77 -8.09
C ASP A 530 10.69 -10.74 -8.55
N GLY A 531 10.80 -9.56 -7.90
CA GLY A 531 11.85 -8.59 -8.21
C GLY A 531 13.27 -9.16 -8.08
N GLN A 532 13.53 -9.90 -7.00
CA GLN A 532 14.82 -10.56 -6.75
C GLN A 532 15.12 -11.64 -7.78
N ILE A 533 14.13 -12.48 -8.13
CA ILE A 533 14.24 -13.52 -9.15
C ILE A 533 14.60 -12.90 -10.49
N PHE A 534 13.88 -11.85 -10.92
CA PHE A 534 14.14 -11.16 -12.18
C PHE A 534 15.52 -10.51 -12.21
N SER A 535 15.93 -9.86 -11.11
CA SER A 535 17.25 -9.28 -10.97
C SER A 535 18.37 -10.33 -11.07
N ALA A 536 18.26 -11.42 -10.31
CA ALA A 536 19.24 -12.51 -10.30
C ALA A 536 19.32 -13.23 -11.66
N GLY A 537 18.19 -13.60 -12.24
CA GLY A 537 18.15 -14.29 -13.53
C GLY A 537 18.73 -13.45 -14.66
N ASN A 538 18.40 -12.15 -14.71
CA ASN A 538 19.02 -11.22 -15.66
C ASN A 538 20.53 -11.06 -15.46
N SER A 539 21.01 -11.13 -14.22
CA SER A 539 22.45 -11.14 -13.92
C SER A 539 23.13 -12.41 -14.48
N ILE A 540 22.55 -13.59 -14.21
CA ILE A 540 23.07 -14.88 -14.72
C ILE A 540 23.10 -14.90 -16.25
N LEU A 541 22.04 -14.47 -16.92
CA LEU A 541 22.00 -14.37 -18.39
C LEU A 541 23.15 -13.51 -18.93
N GLY A 542 23.46 -12.39 -18.26
CA GLY A 542 24.59 -11.54 -18.60
C GLY A 542 25.94 -12.24 -18.43
N GLN A 543 26.11 -13.00 -17.36
CA GLN A 543 27.33 -13.78 -17.09
C GLN A 543 27.52 -14.89 -18.14
N ILE A 544 26.48 -15.68 -18.42
CA ILE A 544 26.49 -16.71 -19.48
C ILE A 544 26.85 -16.08 -20.82
N THR A 545 26.19 -14.97 -21.19
CA THR A 545 26.48 -14.24 -22.45
C THR A 545 27.95 -13.86 -22.55
N LYS A 546 28.52 -13.29 -21.47
CA LYS A 546 29.91 -12.85 -21.42
C LYS A 546 30.87 -14.04 -21.58
N LYS A 547 30.60 -15.18 -20.93
CA LYS A 547 31.42 -16.39 -21.02
C LYS A 547 31.37 -17.01 -22.42
N LEU A 548 30.17 -17.13 -23.01
CA LEU A 548 29.98 -17.64 -24.37
C LEU A 548 30.69 -16.77 -25.41
N ARG A 549 30.55 -15.44 -25.35
CA ARG A 549 31.22 -14.53 -26.31
C ARG A 549 32.75 -14.53 -26.17
N ALA A 550 33.25 -14.83 -24.97
CA ALA A 550 34.68 -14.90 -24.71
C ALA A 550 35.26 -16.32 -24.92
N ASN A 551 34.46 -17.28 -25.40
CA ASN A 551 34.83 -18.71 -25.50
C ASN A 551 35.38 -19.30 -24.20
N LYS A 552 34.90 -18.83 -23.04
CA LYS A 552 35.31 -19.29 -21.71
C LYS A 552 34.44 -20.44 -21.21
N VAL A 553 34.48 -21.57 -21.90
CA VAL A 553 33.76 -22.81 -21.56
C VAL A 553 34.66 -23.72 -20.73
N GLY A 554 34.16 -24.31 -19.63
CA GLY A 554 34.96 -25.23 -18.81
C GLY A 554 36.08 -24.59 -17.96
N MET A 555 36.15 -23.26 -17.91
CA MET A 555 37.18 -22.51 -17.14
C MET A 555 36.73 -22.26 -15.70
N GLY A 556 36.22 -23.29 -15.02
CA GLY A 556 35.36 -23.17 -13.84
C GLY A 556 35.91 -22.40 -12.61
N ALA A 557 34.93 -21.86 -11.88
CA ALA A 557 34.90 -21.71 -10.42
C ALA A 557 35.90 -20.75 -9.74
N GLU A 558 35.88 -19.45 -10.06
CA GLU A 558 35.96 -18.52 -8.93
C GLU A 558 34.64 -18.62 -8.16
N ILE A 559 34.72 -18.64 -6.83
CA ILE A 559 33.60 -18.84 -5.90
C ILE A 559 32.57 -17.71 -6.12
N GLU A 560 31.69 -17.90 -7.11
CA GLU A 560 30.76 -16.87 -7.55
C GLU A 560 29.53 -16.93 -6.65
N ARG A 561 29.54 -16.05 -5.64
CA ARG A 561 28.34 -15.57 -4.97
C ARG A 561 27.37 -15.11 -6.06
N MET A 562 26.24 -15.79 -6.21
CA MET A 562 25.18 -15.28 -7.08
C MET A 562 24.68 -13.97 -6.47
N ALA A 563 25.05 -12.85 -7.10
CA ALA A 563 24.60 -11.53 -6.70
C ALA A 563 23.09 -11.41 -6.96
N CYS A 564 22.30 -11.73 -5.95
CA CYS A 564 20.91 -11.30 -5.89
C CYS A 564 20.92 -9.84 -5.43
N GLY A 565 20.95 -8.92 -6.39
CA GLY A 565 20.86 -7.47 -6.16
C GLY A 565 22.04 -6.85 -5.40
N ALA A 566 23.11 -6.49 -6.13
CA ALA A 566 23.96 -5.35 -5.75
C ALA A 566 24.80 -4.92 -6.96
N LEU A 567 24.57 -3.70 -7.43
CA LEU A 567 25.69 -2.94 -7.97
C LEU A 567 26.67 -2.68 -6.81
N GLN A 568 27.94 -3.00 -7.06
CA GLN A 568 29.15 -2.41 -6.47
C GLN A 568 29.61 -2.87 -5.06
N GLY A 569 30.82 -3.44 -5.05
CA GLY A 569 31.96 -3.10 -4.18
C GLY A 569 31.81 -3.23 -2.66
N ASP A 570 32.28 -4.34 -2.10
CA ASP A 570 32.24 -4.70 -0.67
C ASP A 570 33.28 -3.99 0.23
N ALA A 571 33.98 -2.94 -0.21
CA ALA A 571 35.12 -2.39 0.56
C ALA A 571 35.00 -0.91 1.00
N VAL A 572 33.93 -0.18 0.64
CA VAL A 572 33.77 1.26 1.00
C VAL A 572 32.45 1.53 1.76
N LYS A 573 31.62 0.51 2.01
CA LYS A 573 30.23 0.67 2.45
C LYS A 573 30.01 1.02 3.93
N ASP A 574 31.00 0.80 4.81
CA ASP A 574 30.81 1.04 6.25
C ASP A 574 30.92 2.51 6.68
N ALA A 575 31.31 3.43 5.78
CA ALA A 575 31.51 4.84 6.13
C ALA A 575 30.31 5.76 5.81
N ASP A 576 29.42 5.38 4.88
CA ASP A 576 28.33 6.26 4.41
C ASP A 576 26.96 5.82 4.95
N ALA A 577 26.27 6.74 5.64
CA ALA A 577 24.94 6.49 6.22
C ALA A 577 23.90 5.95 5.24
N PHE A 578 23.92 6.36 3.96
CA PHE A 578 22.96 5.89 2.96
C PHE A 578 23.12 4.39 2.68
N TRP A 579 24.35 3.95 2.41
CA TRP A 579 24.62 2.53 2.14
C TRP A 579 24.47 1.68 3.39
N SER A 580 24.78 2.24 4.56
CA SER A 580 24.55 1.59 5.85
C SER A 580 23.06 1.34 6.11
N GLY A 581 22.20 2.34 5.84
CA GLY A 581 20.74 2.21 6.01
C GLY A 581 20.07 1.25 5.02
N LEU A 582 20.72 0.96 3.90
CA LEU A 582 20.27 -0.02 2.91
C LEU A 582 21.00 -1.37 3.00
N SER A 583 21.91 -1.53 3.96
CA SER A 583 22.83 -2.68 4.02
C SER A 583 22.13 -4.02 4.23
N ASP A 584 20.93 -4.01 4.82
CA ASP A 584 20.12 -5.20 5.08
C ASP A 584 18.76 -5.19 4.38
N MET A 585 18.62 -4.35 3.35
CA MET A 585 17.51 -4.37 2.40
C MET A 585 17.51 -5.64 1.57
N HIS A 586 18.70 -6.11 1.18
CA HIS A 586 18.88 -7.37 0.49
C HIS A 586 19.37 -8.46 1.45
N PRO A 587 18.78 -9.66 1.43
CA PRO A 587 19.38 -10.82 2.06
C PRO A 587 20.74 -11.13 1.43
N ALA A 588 21.66 -11.68 2.22
CA ALA A 588 22.98 -12.06 1.79
C ALA A 588 22.88 -13.12 0.68
N SER A 589 23.77 -13.00 -0.31
CA SER A 589 23.85 -13.98 -1.39
C SER A 589 24.17 -15.38 -0.85
N LEU A 590 23.39 -16.37 -1.29
CA LEU A 590 23.70 -17.77 -1.11
C LEU A 590 24.62 -18.27 -2.23
N GLY A 591 25.30 -19.39 -1.99
CA GLY A 591 26.06 -20.08 -3.03
C GLY A 591 25.13 -20.57 -4.15
N ARG A 592 25.66 -20.70 -5.38
CA ARG A 592 24.89 -21.06 -6.57
C ARG A 592 24.03 -22.31 -6.39
N ARG A 593 24.61 -23.41 -5.89
CA ARG A 593 23.88 -24.67 -5.63
C ARG A 593 22.77 -24.53 -4.61
N GLU A 594 23.00 -23.74 -3.57
CA GLU A 594 21.97 -23.47 -2.56
C GLU A 594 20.83 -22.64 -3.14
N ASN A 595 21.12 -21.64 -3.97
CA ASN A 595 20.08 -20.90 -4.68
C ASN A 595 19.26 -21.82 -5.60
N ILE A 596 19.90 -22.68 -6.40
CA ILE A 596 19.20 -23.66 -7.26
C ILE A 596 18.26 -24.54 -6.41
N LYS A 597 18.76 -25.08 -5.29
CA LYS A 597 17.96 -25.89 -4.37
C LYS A 597 16.78 -25.11 -3.80
N ARG A 598 17.00 -23.88 -3.34
CA ARG A 598 15.96 -23.03 -2.75
C ARG A 598 14.91 -22.62 -3.79
N SER A 599 15.31 -22.30 -5.02
CA SER A 599 14.39 -22.05 -6.13
C SER A 599 13.55 -23.30 -6.46
N ALA A 600 14.13 -24.49 -6.44
CA ALA A 600 13.40 -25.74 -6.67
C ALA A 600 12.37 -26.04 -5.56
N VAL A 601 12.73 -25.80 -4.29
CA VAL A 601 11.80 -25.92 -3.15
C VAL A 601 10.67 -24.91 -3.27
N GLN A 602 10.98 -23.64 -3.55
CA GLN A 602 9.99 -22.59 -3.75
C GLN A 602 9.00 -22.92 -4.88
N LYS A 603 9.54 -23.32 -6.04
CA LYS A 603 8.76 -23.80 -7.19
C LYS A 603 7.78 -24.90 -6.78
N THR A 604 8.25 -25.88 -6.00
CA THR A 604 7.43 -26.99 -5.53
C THR A 604 6.31 -26.52 -4.59
N GLY A 605 6.60 -25.61 -3.66
CA GLY A 605 5.61 -25.00 -2.77
C GLY A 605 4.50 -24.27 -3.53
N PHE A 606 4.86 -23.43 -4.51
CA PHE A 606 3.85 -22.77 -5.33
C PHE A 606 3.07 -23.74 -6.23
N GLY A 607 3.73 -24.77 -6.78
CA GLY A 607 3.06 -25.82 -7.52
C GLY A 607 2.02 -26.58 -6.69
N LEU A 608 2.30 -26.80 -5.40
CA LEU A 608 1.32 -27.35 -4.45
C LEU A 608 0.15 -26.38 -4.24
N ALA A 609 0.40 -25.07 -4.05
CA ALA A 609 -0.67 -24.09 -3.93
C ALA A 609 -1.60 -24.08 -5.16
N VAL A 610 -1.01 -24.12 -6.36
CA VAL A 610 -1.75 -24.21 -7.63
C VAL A 610 -2.59 -25.49 -7.68
N LEU A 611 -1.99 -26.65 -7.40
CA LEU A 611 -2.68 -27.93 -7.43
C LEU A 611 -3.89 -27.96 -6.47
N HIS A 612 -3.68 -27.50 -5.24
CA HIS A 612 -4.76 -27.41 -4.25
C HIS A 612 -5.85 -26.46 -4.71
N GLY A 613 -5.49 -25.28 -5.21
CA GLY A 613 -6.46 -24.28 -5.65
C GLY A 613 -7.25 -24.71 -6.89
N ILE A 614 -6.62 -25.33 -7.91
CA ILE A 614 -7.33 -25.85 -9.10
C ILE A 614 -8.28 -26.99 -8.72
N THR A 615 -7.86 -27.88 -7.81
CA THR A 615 -8.68 -29.00 -7.34
C THR A 615 -10.00 -28.53 -6.73
N VAL A 616 -9.97 -27.42 -5.98
CA VAL A 616 -11.20 -26.84 -5.40
C VAL A 616 -11.95 -25.93 -6.37
N ALA A 617 -11.25 -25.24 -7.29
CA ALA A 617 -11.83 -24.29 -8.23
C ALA A 617 -12.90 -24.93 -9.12
N ALA A 618 -12.71 -26.18 -9.56
CA ALA A 618 -13.65 -26.87 -10.45
C ALA A 618 -15.07 -27.01 -9.86
N ALA A 619 -15.22 -26.92 -8.54
CA ALA A 619 -16.49 -27.02 -7.84
C ALA A 619 -17.11 -25.67 -7.42
N LEU A 620 -16.47 -24.55 -7.77
CA LEU A 620 -16.93 -23.21 -7.40
C LEU A 620 -17.87 -22.61 -8.45
N PRO A 621 -18.76 -21.68 -8.09
CA PRO A 621 -19.45 -20.81 -9.05
C PRO A 621 -18.47 -20.01 -9.91
N ALA A 622 -18.86 -19.65 -11.13
CA ALA A 622 -17.97 -19.01 -12.11
C ALA A 622 -17.27 -17.73 -11.60
N LEU A 623 -17.99 -16.85 -10.89
CA LEU A 623 -17.42 -15.62 -10.33
C LEU A 623 -16.40 -15.91 -9.21
N GLU A 624 -16.65 -16.93 -8.39
CA GLU A 624 -15.72 -17.37 -7.36
C GLU A 624 -14.46 -18.01 -7.97
N GLN A 625 -14.59 -18.74 -9.07
CA GLN A 625 -13.44 -19.26 -9.83
C GLN A 625 -12.56 -18.14 -10.35
N ILE A 626 -13.15 -17.11 -10.95
CA ILE A 626 -12.42 -15.93 -11.46
C ILE A 626 -11.69 -15.24 -10.30
N PHE A 627 -12.36 -15.04 -9.17
CA PHE A 627 -11.76 -14.40 -8.02
C PHE A 627 -10.57 -15.21 -7.47
N LEU A 628 -10.72 -16.53 -7.28
CA LEU A 628 -9.63 -17.43 -6.84
C LEU A 628 -8.48 -17.45 -7.84
N LYS A 629 -8.80 -17.44 -9.13
CA LYS A 629 -7.81 -17.39 -10.20
C LYS A 629 -6.97 -16.12 -10.10
N ASP A 630 -7.61 -14.97 -10.06
CA ASP A 630 -6.93 -13.67 -10.12
C ASP A 630 -6.20 -13.35 -8.81
N ASN A 631 -6.76 -13.68 -7.64
CA ASN A 631 -6.18 -13.30 -6.35
C ASN A 631 -5.19 -14.32 -5.78
N LEU A 632 -5.08 -15.52 -6.35
CA LEU A 632 -4.20 -16.56 -5.83
C LEU A 632 -3.51 -17.40 -6.91
N LEU A 633 -4.29 -18.07 -7.76
CA LEU A 633 -3.71 -19.07 -8.67
C LEU A 633 -2.77 -18.46 -9.69
N TYR A 634 -3.13 -17.31 -10.26
CA TYR A 634 -2.30 -16.61 -11.22
C TYR A 634 -0.95 -16.20 -10.59
N HIS A 635 -0.96 -15.64 -9.38
CA HIS A 635 0.28 -15.29 -8.67
C HIS A 635 1.12 -16.54 -8.36
N ALA A 636 0.49 -17.63 -7.94
CA ALA A 636 1.17 -18.89 -7.66
C ALA A 636 1.81 -19.48 -8.93
N ASP A 637 1.07 -19.55 -10.04
CA ASP A 637 1.58 -20.06 -11.32
C ASP A 637 2.69 -19.18 -11.89
N PHE A 638 2.55 -17.85 -11.80
CA PHE A 638 3.61 -16.91 -12.16
C PHE A 638 4.88 -17.21 -11.37
N MET A 639 4.78 -17.40 -10.05
CA MET A 639 5.92 -17.72 -9.20
C MET A 639 6.51 -19.12 -9.46
N VAL A 640 5.70 -20.09 -9.89
CA VAL A 640 6.21 -21.39 -10.40
C VAL A 640 7.10 -21.18 -11.62
N GLN A 641 6.64 -20.41 -12.61
CA GLN A 641 7.41 -20.17 -13.83
C GLN A 641 8.67 -19.35 -13.56
N ALA A 642 8.57 -18.28 -12.76
CA ALA A 642 9.70 -17.43 -12.40
C ALA A 642 10.77 -18.22 -11.61
N SER A 643 10.36 -19.04 -10.65
CA SER A 643 11.28 -19.89 -9.87
C SER A 643 11.91 -20.97 -10.74
N THR A 644 11.16 -21.57 -11.67
CA THR A 644 11.69 -22.55 -12.64
C THR A 644 12.74 -21.92 -13.54
N TRP A 645 12.46 -20.72 -14.06
CA TRP A 645 13.41 -19.99 -14.90
C TRP A 645 14.73 -19.73 -14.17
N LEU A 646 14.70 -19.20 -12.94
CA LEU A 646 15.92 -18.95 -12.16
C LEU A 646 16.71 -20.23 -11.85
N GLU A 647 16.02 -21.30 -11.46
CA GLU A 647 16.62 -22.62 -11.21
C GLU A 647 17.38 -23.12 -12.44
N GLN A 648 16.73 -23.09 -13.61
CA GLN A 648 17.31 -23.57 -14.86
C GLN A 648 18.46 -22.69 -15.35
N LEU A 649 18.40 -21.37 -15.14
CA LEU A 649 19.54 -20.49 -15.41
C LEU A 649 20.75 -20.81 -14.52
N GLY A 650 20.51 -21.13 -13.24
CA GLY A 650 21.56 -21.56 -12.33
C GLY A 650 22.25 -22.86 -12.81
N LEU A 651 21.45 -23.85 -13.23
CA LEU A 651 21.95 -25.11 -13.79
C LEU A 651 22.71 -24.88 -15.10
N ALA A 652 22.19 -24.05 -16.00
CA ALA A 652 22.87 -23.69 -17.24
C ALA A 652 24.24 -23.05 -16.98
N HIS A 653 24.31 -22.14 -16.00
CA HIS A 653 25.55 -21.49 -15.64
C HIS A 653 26.57 -22.47 -15.02
N GLU A 654 26.14 -23.39 -14.15
CA GLU A 654 27.00 -24.45 -13.62
C GLU A 654 27.51 -25.38 -14.74
N ALA A 655 26.65 -25.82 -15.64
CA ALA A 655 27.03 -26.67 -16.76
C ALA A 655 28.05 -25.99 -17.69
N LEU A 656 27.87 -24.70 -17.97
CA LEU A 656 28.82 -23.90 -18.76
C LEU A 656 30.21 -23.85 -18.10
N ASP A 657 30.25 -23.65 -16.78
CA ASP A 657 31.51 -23.61 -16.02
C ASP A 657 32.21 -24.97 -15.97
N LEU A 658 31.45 -26.07 -16.01
CA LEU A 658 31.97 -27.43 -16.11
C LEU A 658 32.34 -27.84 -17.55
N GLY A 659 32.00 -27.01 -18.54
CA GLY A 659 32.23 -27.29 -19.95
C GLY A 659 31.21 -28.25 -20.58
N ASP A 660 30.13 -28.58 -19.87
CA ASP A 660 29.03 -29.38 -20.40
C ASP A 660 28.06 -28.51 -21.19
N MET A 661 28.42 -28.24 -22.44
CA MET A 661 27.59 -27.44 -23.34
C MET A 661 26.25 -28.10 -23.67
N LYS A 662 26.14 -29.43 -23.61
CA LYS A 662 24.88 -30.13 -23.88
C LYS A 662 23.89 -29.85 -22.76
N GLU A 663 24.33 -29.98 -21.52
CA GLU A 663 23.51 -29.69 -20.35
C GLU A 663 23.19 -28.19 -20.24
N CYS A 664 24.16 -27.31 -20.54
CA CYS A 664 23.94 -25.87 -20.59
C CYS A 664 22.80 -25.49 -21.55
N ILE A 665 22.81 -26.01 -22.78
CA ILE A 665 21.74 -25.77 -23.76
C ILE A 665 20.41 -26.34 -23.26
N ARG A 666 20.38 -27.57 -22.75
CA ARG A 666 19.16 -28.21 -22.24
C ARG A 666 18.50 -27.40 -21.11
N ALA A 667 19.32 -26.87 -20.19
CA ALA A 667 18.86 -26.03 -19.10
C ALA A 667 18.36 -24.66 -19.62
N LEU A 668 19.04 -24.05 -20.59
CA LEU A 668 18.58 -22.82 -21.25
C LEU A 668 17.25 -23.01 -22.01
N GLU A 669 17.05 -24.14 -22.68
CA GLU A 669 15.77 -24.50 -23.31
C GLU A 669 14.63 -24.59 -22.27
N SER A 670 14.92 -25.18 -21.12
CA SER A 670 13.97 -25.30 -20.02
C SER A 670 13.66 -23.92 -19.40
N ALA A 671 14.67 -23.06 -19.27
CA ALA A 671 14.50 -21.68 -18.81
C ALA A 671 13.64 -20.86 -19.79
N ASP A 672 13.93 -20.93 -21.09
CA ASP A 672 13.19 -20.24 -22.15
C ASP A 672 11.72 -20.70 -22.18
N SER A 673 11.48 -22.02 -22.09
CA SER A 673 10.14 -22.59 -22.04
C SER A 673 9.35 -22.15 -20.81
N ALA A 674 9.98 -22.14 -19.61
CA ALA A 674 9.33 -21.68 -18.39
C ALA A 674 8.95 -20.20 -18.47
N PHE A 675 9.90 -19.35 -18.89
CA PHE A 675 9.65 -17.91 -18.98
C PHE A 675 8.61 -17.58 -20.07
N GLY A 676 8.63 -18.29 -21.20
CA GLY A 676 7.66 -18.13 -22.28
C GLY A 676 6.21 -18.42 -21.89
N LYS A 677 5.96 -19.10 -20.77
CA LYS A 677 4.60 -19.31 -20.23
C LYS A 677 4.05 -18.11 -19.47
N ILE A 678 4.91 -17.21 -18.97
CA ILE A 678 4.48 -16.05 -18.19
C ILE A 678 3.56 -15.12 -19.00
N PRO A 679 3.89 -14.72 -20.25
CA PRO A 679 2.98 -13.94 -21.09
C PRO A 679 1.61 -14.62 -21.31
N ALA A 680 1.60 -15.94 -21.55
CA ALA A 680 0.37 -16.68 -21.76
C ALA A 680 -0.51 -16.75 -20.48
N LEU A 681 0.11 -16.87 -19.30
CA LEU A 681 -0.61 -16.76 -18.02
C LEU A 681 -1.23 -15.37 -17.87
N ALA A 682 -0.50 -14.32 -18.24
CA ALA A 682 -0.97 -12.94 -18.16
C ALA A 682 -2.18 -12.68 -19.08
N GLU A 683 -2.28 -13.29 -20.26
CA GLU A 683 -3.49 -13.20 -21.11
C GLU A 683 -4.75 -13.73 -20.40
N GLY A 684 -4.58 -14.71 -19.52
CA GLY A 684 -5.65 -15.24 -18.67
C GLY A 684 -6.09 -14.29 -17.55
N TYR A 685 -5.16 -13.48 -17.04
CA TYR A 685 -5.36 -12.53 -15.93
C TYR A 685 -5.77 -11.14 -16.42
N CYS A 686 -5.29 -10.72 -17.59
CA CYS A 686 -5.56 -9.43 -18.23
C CYS A 686 -6.75 -9.56 -19.18
N GLN A 687 -7.96 -9.70 -18.63
CA GLN A 687 -9.20 -9.85 -19.40
C GLN A 687 -10.22 -8.74 -19.12
N GLY A 688 -11.17 -8.55 -20.04
CA GLY A 688 -12.22 -7.54 -19.90
C GLY A 688 -11.63 -6.14 -19.75
N LYS A 689 -11.98 -5.43 -18.67
CA LYS A 689 -11.43 -4.09 -18.37
C LYS A 689 -9.92 -4.10 -18.09
N TRP A 690 -9.34 -5.26 -17.77
CA TRP A 690 -7.92 -5.44 -17.48
C TRP A 690 -7.09 -5.82 -18.70
N LYS A 691 -7.66 -5.83 -19.91
CA LYS A 691 -6.98 -6.29 -21.13
C LYS A 691 -5.60 -5.66 -21.33
N GLU A 692 -5.48 -4.37 -21.04
CA GLU A 692 -4.23 -3.61 -21.21
C GLU A 692 -3.45 -3.43 -19.89
N TRP A 693 -3.80 -4.15 -18.82
CA TRP A 693 -3.22 -3.96 -17.48
C TRP A 693 -1.70 -4.08 -17.48
N TYR A 694 -1.15 -5.04 -18.22
CA TYR A 694 0.30 -5.26 -18.31
C TYR A 694 0.99 -4.52 -19.46
N ARG A 695 0.27 -3.67 -20.22
CA ARG A 695 0.88 -2.81 -21.24
C ARG A 695 2.00 -1.95 -20.64
N GLY A 696 1.83 -1.53 -19.39
CA GLY A 696 2.77 -0.74 -18.62
C GLY A 696 3.82 -1.51 -17.84
N CYS A 697 3.94 -2.84 -17.96
CA CYS A 697 4.90 -3.64 -17.21
C CYS A 697 6.34 -3.41 -17.71
N ARG A 698 6.87 -2.21 -17.48
CA ARG A 698 8.17 -1.74 -17.96
C ARG A 698 9.27 -1.94 -16.92
N LYS A 699 8.92 -2.04 -15.64
CA LYS A 699 9.87 -2.18 -14.53
C LYS A 699 10.46 -3.60 -14.46
N LEU A 700 9.64 -4.64 -14.35
CA LEU A 700 10.12 -6.03 -14.46
C LEU A 700 10.39 -6.43 -15.92
N ASN A 701 9.68 -5.79 -16.87
CA ASN A 701 9.86 -5.93 -18.32
C ASN A 701 9.90 -7.38 -18.80
N ILE A 702 8.75 -8.05 -18.69
CA ILE A 702 8.57 -9.45 -19.10
C ILE A 702 9.01 -9.65 -20.54
N SER A 703 8.62 -8.77 -21.46
CA SER A 703 8.95 -8.88 -22.89
C SER A 703 10.46 -8.82 -23.16
N VAL A 704 11.19 -7.89 -22.53
CA VAL A 704 12.66 -7.81 -22.69
C VAL A 704 13.35 -9.00 -22.05
N THR A 705 12.91 -9.44 -20.88
CA THR A 705 13.50 -10.59 -20.18
C THR A 705 13.28 -11.90 -20.95
N ALA A 706 12.10 -12.07 -21.57
CA ALA A 706 11.81 -13.21 -22.46
C ALA A 706 12.75 -13.21 -23.66
N LYS A 707 12.84 -12.08 -24.38
CA LYS A 707 13.76 -11.94 -25.53
C LYS A 707 15.21 -12.23 -25.13
N ARG A 708 15.66 -11.70 -23.99
CA ARG A 708 17.03 -11.90 -23.52
C ARG A 708 17.31 -13.38 -23.20
N THR A 709 16.35 -14.08 -22.60
CA THR A 709 16.49 -15.52 -22.31
C THR A 709 16.67 -16.31 -23.61
N HIS A 710 15.82 -16.03 -24.60
CA HIS A 710 15.88 -16.65 -25.92
C HIS A 710 17.21 -16.35 -26.67
N ASP A 711 17.64 -15.08 -26.68
CA ASP A 711 18.88 -14.67 -27.35
C ASP A 711 20.12 -15.39 -26.77
N VAL A 712 20.13 -15.67 -25.45
CA VAL A 712 21.22 -16.41 -24.79
C VAL A 712 21.20 -17.90 -25.17
N LEU A 713 20.02 -18.51 -25.26
CA LEU A 713 19.88 -19.88 -25.76
C LEU A 713 20.43 -20.01 -27.19
N GLU A 714 20.05 -19.11 -28.09
CA GLU A 714 20.53 -19.10 -29.47
C GLU A 714 22.05 -18.88 -29.56
N LEU A 715 22.61 -18.04 -28.70
CA LEU A 715 24.06 -17.86 -28.60
C LEU A 715 24.76 -19.15 -28.16
N ALA A 716 24.22 -19.87 -27.17
CA ALA A 716 24.79 -21.13 -26.69
C ALA A 716 24.74 -22.22 -27.77
N ARG A 717 23.66 -22.28 -28.57
CA ARG A 717 23.52 -23.19 -29.71
C ARG A 717 24.58 -22.92 -30.80
N LYS A 718 24.86 -21.64 -31.08
CA LYS A 718 25.87 -21.24 -32.07
C LYS A 718 27.30 -21.57 -31.63
N GLY A 719 27.63 -21.46 -30.34
CA GLY A 719 28.95 -21.82 -29.82
C GLY A 719 29.26 -23.33 -29.82
N LYS A 720 28.31 -24.17 -30.22
CA LYS A 720 28.49 -25.62 -30.42
C LYS A 720 28.92 -25.98 -31.85
N GLN A 721 28.74 -25.06 -32.81
CA GLN A 721 29.29 -25.13 -34.17
C GLN A 721 30.69 -24.55 -34.19
#